data_AF-A0A1M7FJ52-F1
#
_entry.id   AF-A0A1M7FJ52-F1
#
_cell.length_a   1.000
_cell.length_b   1.000
_cell.length_c   1.000
_cell.angle_alpha   90.00
_cell.angle_beta   90.00
_cell.angle_gamma   90.00
#
_symmetry.space_group_name_H-M   'P 1'
#
loop_
_entity.id
_entity.type
_entity.pdbx_description
1 polymer ?
#
loop_
_entity_poly.entity_id
_entity_poly.type
_entity_poly.pdbx_seq_one_letter_code
_entity_poly.pdbx_strand_id
1 'polypeptide(L)'
;MIIDQFLNKLKALPRAYKIYIAVLVAIEFVLFLLRPDTPGLYTQIPQLLPIIAALPFLFIKNVRRPFARYMNTYGIIVFAFLALDYLTRSHAGLYQIVTTFIPMMLYWFALFARWNVKLFKQKEARIALALATISWGFVAFAFPPLPLGPAMLVLLVPWFIMLNKYNRETAVFATFWASMVYNTVNYYWIRNVMNVETAPSGLIFLGLILLIAYLSLFNVLAAFAYSTAKNLKIKGKACLLALFPFFFAGIEMVRTTGDFAFPWNHLGYTFGNHLELIQALSIIGVFGYTILIVASNQIVAYAFLQKGRKKLALFAIPFAIFMVLLTYGSSVLSAQEAAPYYNANAPENPSIAMVQPSIAQGAKWSKARFDSIITKTFGMAMDSTPSGTNLILLAETAIPDHLRRQPQVIRRLHEMADSKNASILTGALDYKRVSADINNPRRFDIYNASFLFTPNDPYFPKRYIKKHLVPFSERIPFDDIFPILNYVDLGEGDFVPGKETPVYGPYNWTPYICYDAIFGDLIREAIQAGSRLMVNITNDGWFGRSTAPFQHLNIVRHLAVTYGYPVARLANSGVSAFIDQYGHYDQNTNIFETRVIQRKMPLKTRSTFYTSVGEFVEKALLWFFAIYLVALFALSRIQKKFK
;
A
#
# COMPACT_ATOMS: atom_id res chain seq x y z
N MET A 1 -23.47 -20.43 -30.93
CA MET A 1 -22.60 -19.33 -31.43
C MET A 1 -21.21 -19.29 -30.78
N ILE A 2 -21.07 -19.08 -29.46
CA ILE A 2 -19.74 -19.07 -28.79
C ILE A 2 -19.09 -20.47 -28.80
N ILE A 3 -19.88 -21.52 -28.53
CA ILE A 3 -19.43 -22.92 -28.57
C ILE A 3 -19.01 -23.32 -29.99
N ASP A 4 -19.75 -22.93 -31.02
CA ASP A 4 -19.41 -23.25 -32.42
C ASP A 4 -18.14 -22.52 -32.88
N GLN A 5 -17.95 -21.25 -32.49
CA GLN A 5 -16.70 -20.53 -32.73
C GLN A 5 -15.52 -21.18 -32.01
N PHE A 6 -15.75 -21.73 -30.81
CA PHE A 6 -14.75 -22.45 -30.04
C PHE A 6 -14.39 -23.80 -30.69
N LEU A 7 -15.38 -24.59 -31.10
CA LEU A 7 -15.20 -25.87 -31.79
C LEU A 7 -14.51 -25.71 -33.15
N ASN A 8 -14.84 -24.66 -33.90
CA ASN A 8 -14.17 -24.34 -35.17
C ASN A 8 -12.70 -23.94 -34.96
N LYS A 9 -12.39 -23.22 -33.88
CA LYS A 9 -11.00 -22.92 -33.50
C LYS A 9 -10.22 -24.16 -33.04
N LEU A 10 -10.87 -25.11 -32.36
CA LEU A 10 -10.28 -26.41 -32.00
C LEU A 10 -9.98 -27.26 -33.25
N LYS A 11 -10.88 -27.28 -34.23
CA LYS A 11 -10.67 -28.01 -35.50
C LYS A 11 -9.47 -27.48 -36.30
N ALA A 12 -9.18 -26.18 -36.22
CA ALA A 12 -8.03 -25.55 -36.87
C ALA A 12 -6.67 -25.83 -36.21
N LEU A 13 -6.61 -26.56 -35.08
CA LEU A 13 -5.37 -26.90 -34.39
C LEU A 13 -4.53 -27.92 -35.18
N PRO A 14 -3.20 -27.75 -35.25
CA PRO A 14 -2.29 -28.80 -35.68
C PRO A 14 -2.43 -30.03 -34.75
N ARG A 15 -2.31 -31.23 -35.33
CA ARG A 15 -2.62 -32.51 -34.66
C ARG A 15 -1.91 -32.68 -33.30
N ALA A 16 -0.66 -32.25 -33.20
CA ALA A 16 0.12 -32.30 -31.95
C ALA A 16 -0.52 -31.53 -30.78
N TYR A 17 -1.18 -30.39 -31.04
CA TYR A 17 -1.85 -29.61 -29.99
C TYR A 17 -3.21 -30.18 -29.60
N LYS A 18 -3.93 -30.79 -30.56
CA LYS A 18 -5.17 -31.52 -30.26
C LYS A 18 -4.88 -32.69 -29.32
N ILE A 19 -3.78 -33.42 -29.59
CA ILE A 19 -3.30 -34.51 -28.74
C ILE A 19 -2.91 -33.97 -27.36
N TYR A 20 -2.13 -32.88 -27.30
CA TYR A 20 -1.74 -32.26 -26.03
C TYR A 20 -2.95 -31.82 -25.19
N ILE A 21 -3.92 -31.13 -25.78
CA ILE A 21 -5.15 -30.70 -25.09
C ILE A 21 -5.99 -31.91 -24.66
N ALA A 22 -6.12 -32.93 -25.51
CA ALA A 22 -6.86 -34.15 -25.17
C ALA A 22 -6.22 -34.91 -24.00
N VAL A 23 -4.89 -35.02 -23.99
CA VAL A 23 -4.12 -35.64 -22.89
C VAL A 23 -4.31 -34.83 -21.60
N LEU A 24 -4.22 -33.51 -21.67
CA LEU A 24 -4.47 -32.64 -20.51
C LEU A 24 -5.88 -32.77 -19.96
N VAL A 25 -6.91 -32.69 -20.82
CA VAL A 25 -8.31 -32.82 -20.40
C VAL A 25 -8.57 -34.19 -19.81
N ALA A 26 -7.99 -35.25 -20.38
CA ALA A 26 -8.08 -36.60 -19.83
C ALA A 26 -7.41 -36.69 -18.45
N ILE A 27 -6.24 -36.08 -18.26
CA ILE A 27 -5.55 -36.03 -16.96
C ILE A 27 -6.38 -35.26 -15.93
N GLU A 28 -6.89 -34.07 -16.26
CA GLU A 28 -7.73 -33.28 -15.35
C GLU A 28 -9.03 -34.02 -14.99
N PHE A 29 -9.64 -34.70 -15.96
CA PHE A 29 -10.83 -35.51 -15.71
C PHE A 29 -10.54 -36.72 -14.80
N VAL A 30 -9.40 -37.38 -15.01
CA VAL A 30 -8.95 -38.48 -14.13
C VAL A 30 -8.64 -37.95 -12.72
N LEU A 31 -7.98 -36.80 -12.59
CA LEU A 31 -7.72 -36.15 -11.30
C LEU A 31 -9.02 -35.77 -10.58
N PHE A 32 -10.01 -35.24 -11.31
CA PHE A 32 -11.35 -34.95 -10.79
C PHE A 32 -12.07 -36.21 -10.26
N LEU A 33 -11.87 -37.37 -10.91
CA LEU A 33 -12.49 -38.64 -10.50
C LEU A 33 -11.77 -39.33 -9.32
N LEU A 34 -10.47 -39.11 -9.13
CA LEU A 34 -9.63 -39.90 -8.21
C LEU A 34 -9.79 -39.65 -6.70
N ARG A 35 -10.71 -38.77 -6.25
CA ARG A 35 -11.08 -38.48 -4.83
C ARG A 35 -9.94 -38.03 -3.88
N PRO A 36 -10.03 -36.82 -3.28
CA PRO A 36 -9.05 -36.31 -2.31
C PRO A 36 -9.55 -36.37 -0.84
N ASP A 37 -10.41 -37.32 -0.48
CA ASP A 37 -11.04 -37.44 0.85
C ASP A 37 -10.02 -37.67 2.01
N THR A 38 -8.71 -37.68 1.72
CA THR A 38 -7.63 -37.73 2.71
C THR A 38 -6.62 -36.61 2.44
N PRO A 39 -6.21 -35.83 3.48
CA PRO A 39 -5.12 -34.88 3.33
C PRO A 39 -3.80 -35.65 3.20
N GLY A 40 -3.16 -35.60 2.02
CA GLY A 40 -1.90 -36.31 1.79
C GLY A 40 -1.33 -36.19 0.37
N LEU A 41 -0.01 -36.36 0.28
CA LEU A 41 0.90 -36.16 -0.86
C LEU A 41 0.72 -37.09 -2.10
N TYR A 42 -0.42 -37.74 -2.30
CA TYR A 42 -0.48 -38.98 -3.10
C TYR A 42 -0.84 -38.88 -4.59
N THR A 43 -0.91 -37.68 -5.20
CA THR A 43 -1.13 -37.55 -6.66
C THR A 43 -0.20 -36.56 -7.37
N GLN A 44 1.06 -36.43 -6.91
CA GLN A 44 2.03 -35.51 -7.52
C GLN A 44 2.34 -35.84 -8.98
N ILE A 45 2.52 -37.11 -9.34
CA ILE A 45 2.98 -37.47 -10.69
C ILE A 45 1.94 -37.09 -11.75
N PRO A 46 0.64 -37.49 -11.65
CA PRO A 46 -0.36 -37.11 -12.64
C PRO A 46 -0.58 -35.59 -12.72
N GLN A 47 -0.46 -34.87 -11.60
CA GLN A 47 -0.58 -33.41 -11.56
C GLN A 47 0.60 -32.69 -12.23
N LEU A 48 1.79 -33.30 -12.25
CA LEU A 48 2.98 -32.77 -12.93
C LEU A 48 3.04 -33.11 -14.43
N LEU A 49 2.30 -34.12 -14.89
CA LEU A 49 2.24 -34.51 -16.31
C LEU A 49 1.84 -33.36 -17.25
N PRO A 50 0.87 -32.48 -16.91
CA PRO A 50 0.59 -31.26 -17.67
C PRO A 50 1.81 -30.37 -17.91
N ILE A 51 2.63 -30.17 -16.88
CA ILE A 51 3.86 -29.36 -16.95
C ILE A 51 4.89 -30.06 -17.82
N ILE A 52 5.14 -31.36 -17.57
CA ILE A 52 6.13 -32.15 -18.31
C ILE A 52 5.78 -32.20 -19.80
N ALA A 53 4.50 -32.41 -20.12
CA ALA A 53 4.00 -32.41 -21.49
C ALA A 53 4.05 -31.03 -22.16
N ALA A 54 3.99 -29.93 -21.38
CA ALA A 54 4.11 -28.56 -21.90
C ALA A 54 5.53 -28.19 -22.31
N LEU A 55 6.56 -28.67 -21.59
CA LEU A 55 7.96 -28.24 -21.72
C LEU A 55 8.48 -28.26 -23.17
N PRO A 56 8.31 -29.33 -23.97
CA PRO A 56 8.78 -29.35 -25.36
C PRO A 56 8.17 -28.25 -26.23
N PHE A 57 6.88 -27.95 -26.03
CA PHE A 57 6.15 -26.93 -26.79
C PHE A 57 6.56 -25.50 -26.41
N LEU A 58 7.09 -25.29 -25.20
CA LEU A 58 7.60 -24.00 -24.72
C LEU A 58 8.95 -23.62 -25.38
N PHE A 59 9.80 -24.61 -25.68
CA PHE A 59 11.17 -24.38 -26.14
C PHE A 59 11.37 -24.50 -27.65
N ILE A 60 10.53 -25.25 -28.38
CA ILE A 60 10.67 -25.44 -29.83
C ILE A 60 10.19 -24.20 -30.62
N LYS A 61 11.11 -23.59 -31.40
CA LYS A 61 10.93 -22.30 -32.09
C LYS A 61 9.71 -22.25 -33.03
N ASN A 62 9.43 -23.35 -33.75
CA ASN A 62 8.36 -23.44 -34.76
C ASN A 62 6.97 -23.71 -34.16
N VAL A 63 6.91 -24.16 -32.90
CA VAL A 63 5.71 -24.61 -32.18
C VAL A 63 5.23 -23.53 -31.18
N ARG A 64 6.14 -22.68 -30.73
CA ARG A 64 5.89 -21.71 -29.65
C ARG A 64 4.84 -20.63 -29.96
N ARG A 65 4.78 -20.12 -31.20
CA ARG A 65 3.86 -19.02 -31.58
C ARG A 65 2.39 -19.45 -31.63
N PRO A 66 2.05 -20.62 -32.21
CA PRO A 66 0.72 -21.22 -32.06
C PRO A 66 0.41 -21.54 -30.59
N PHE A 67 1.31 -22.24 -29.88
CA PHE A 67 1.14 -22.62 -28.46
C PHE A 67 0.73 -21.44 -27.55
N ALA A 68 1.34 -20.26 -27.78
CA ALA A 68 1.01 -18.99 -27.12
C ALA A 68 -0.48 -18.66 -27.06
N ARG A 69 -1.18 -18.81 -28.19
CA ARG A 69 -2.59 -18.45 -28.33
C ARG A 69 -3.49 -19.45 -27.60
N TYR A 70 -3.01 -20.67 -27.42
CA TYR A 70 -3.75 -21.78 -26.84
C TYR A 70 -3.52 -21.93 -25.33
N MET A 71 -2.41 -21.41 -24.79
CA MET A 71 -2.19 -21.36 -23.33
C MET A 71 -3.25 -20.52 -22.59
N ASN A 72 -3.77 -19.45 -23.21
CA ASN A 72 -4.88 -18.70 -22.63
C ASN A 72 -6.18 -19.53 -22.62
N THR A 73 -6.43 -20.30 -23.68
CA THR A 73 -7.60 -21.19 -23.77
C THR A 73 -7.49 -22.35 -22.79
N TYR A 74 -6.31 -22.94 -22.67
CA TYR A 74 -5.98 -23.95 -21.66
C TYR A 74 -6.20 -23.39 -20.25
N GLY A 75 -5.63 -22.21 -19.95
CA GLY A 75 -5.83 -21.55 -18.65
C GLY A 75 -7.31 -21.31 -18.31
N ILE A 76 -8.13 -20.89 -19.27
CA ILE A 76 -9.59 -20.73 -19.09
C ILE A 76 -10.27 -22.08 -18.80
N ILE A 77 -9.95 -23.11 -19.58
CA ILE A 77 -10.57 -24.45 -19.43
C ILE A 77 -10.20 -25.04 -18.06
N VAL A 78 -8.93 -25.00 -17.69
CA VAL A 78 -8.48 -25.57 -16.40
C VAL A 78 -9.00 -24.75 -15.23
N PHE A 79 -9.04 -23.42 -15.34
CA PHE A 79 -9.70 -22.58 -14.33
C PHE A 79 -11.19 -22.93 -14.18
N ALA A 80 -11.90 -23.24 -15.28
CA ALA A 80 -13.30 -23.66 -15.22
C ALA A 80 -13.46 -25.02 -14.52
N PHE A 81 -12.55 -25.97 -14.73
CA PHE A 81 -12.52 -27.24 -13.97
C PHE A 81 -12.25 -27.01 -12.49
N LEU A 82 -11.29 -26.14 -12.15
CA LEU A 82 -10.99 -25.73 -10.77
C LEU A 82 -12.18 -25.06 -10.09
N ALA A 83 -12.86 -24.16 -10.80
CA ALA A 83 -14.07 -23.49 -10.31
C ALA A 83 -15.22 -24.48 -10.15
N LEU A 84 -15.39 -25.45 -11.06
CA LEU A 84 -16.42 -26.49 -10.96
C LEU A 84 -16.15 -27.43 -9.78
N ASP A 85 -14.89 -27.86 -9.61
CA ASP A 85 -14.48 -28.68 -8.47
C ASP A 85 -14.75 -27.94 -7.15
N TYR A 86 -14.37 -26.67 -7.06
CA TYR A 86 -14.67 -25.82 -5.92
C TYR A 86 -16.18 -25.61 -5.68
N LEU A 87 -16.96 -25.26 -6.71
CA LEU A 87 -18.40 -25.00 -6.57
C LEU A 87 -19.19 -26.27 -6.22
N THR A 88 -18.71 -27.44 -6.64
CA THR A 88 -19.38 -28.71 -6.35
C THR A 88 -18.97 -29.29 -5.00
N ARG A 89 -17.78 -28.99 -4.48
CA ARG A 89 -17.20 -29.71 -3.33
C ARG A 89 -16.51 -28.83 -2.27
N SER A 90 -16.54 -27.51 -2.41
CA SER A 90 -15.96 -26.53 -1.48
C SER A 90 -14.47 -26.71 -1.19
N HIS A 91 -13.73 -27.36 -2.09
CA HIS A 91 -12.30 -27.62 -1.95
C HIS A 91 -11.63 -27.50 -3.32
N ALA A 92 -10.46 -26.85 -3.39
CA ALA A 92 -9.53 -27.08 -4.49
C ALA A 92 -8.13 -27.22 -3.91
N GLY A 93 -7.46 -28.32 -4.26
CA GLY A 93 -6.15 -28.62 -3.70
C GLY A 93 -5.09 -27.63 -4.17
N LEU A 94 -4.22 -27.17 -3.26
CA LEU A 94 -3.10 -26.27 -3.55
C LEU A 94 -2.26 -26.75 -4.75
N TYR A 95 -2.01 -28.06 -4.86
CA TYR A 95 -1.26 -28.63 -5.98
C TYR A 95 -1.96 -28.48 -7.33
N GLN A 96 -3.29 -28.62 -7.40
CA GLN A 96 -4.05 -28.46 -8.63
C GLN A 96 -4.06 -27.00 -9.09
N ILE A 97 -4.16 -26.07 -8.15
CA ILE A 97 -3.96 -24.63 -8.43
C ILE A 97 -2.54 -24.43 -8.99
N VAL A 98 -1.52 -24.93 -8.29
CA VAL A 98 -0.12 -24.76 -8.67
C VAL A 98 0.17 -25.32 -10.07
N THR A 99 -0.28 -26.53 -10.39
CA THR A 99 0.01 -27.18 -11.68
C THR A 99 -0.77 -26.57 -12.84
N THR A 100 -1.91 -25.93 -12.57
CA THR A 100 -2.68 -25.14 -13.53
C THR A 100 -1.91 -23.88 -13.96
N PHE A 101 -1.35 -23.16 -13.00
CA PHE A 101 -0.74 -21.86 -13.25
C PHE A 101 0.74 -21.94 -13.64
N ILE A 102 1.48 -22.95 -13.19
CA ILE A 102 2.93 -23.08 -13.48
C ILE A 102 3.25 -23.08 -14.98
N PRO A 103 2.61 -23.89 -15.87
CA PRO A 103 2.95 -23.90 -17.29
C PRO A 103 2.76 -22.53 -17.96
N MET A 104 1.66 -21.84 -17.61
CA MET A 104 1.37 -20.50 -18.11
C MET A 104 2.39 -19.49 -17.58
N MET A 105 2.72 -19.56 -16.29
CA MET A 105 3.75 -18.73 -15.67
C MET A 105 5.13 -18.95 -16.31
N LEU A 106 5.55 -20.20 -16.51
CA LEU A 106 6.81 -20.54 -17.18
C LEU A 106 6.84 -20.05 -18.63
N TYR A 107 5.71 -20.15 -19.35
CA TYR A 107 5.57 -19.60 -20.68
C TYR A 107 5.77 -18.08 -20.70
N TRP A 108 5.07 -17.36 -19.82
CA TRP A 108 5.19 -15.92 -19.68
C TRP A 108 6.61 -15.53 -19.26
N PHE A 109 7.25 -16.27 -18.36
CA PHE A 109 8.63 -16.05 -17.97
C PHE A 109 9.60 -16.24 -19.15
N ALA A 110 9.40 -17.28 -19.97
CA ALA A 110 10.20 -17.49 -21.19
C ALA A 110 9.97 -16.40 -22.25
N LEU A 111 8.75 -15.87 -22.38
CA LEU A 111 8.47 -14.70 -23.22
C LEU A 111 9.16 -13.45 -22.69
N PHE A 112 9.01 -13.20 -21.39
CA PHE A 112 9.60 -12.07 -20.69
C PHE A 112 11.13 -12.09 -20.79
N ALA A 113 11.77 -13.22 -20.49
CA ALA A 113 13.22 -13.39 -20.62
C ALA A 113 13.70 -13.10 -22.06
N ARG A 114 13.02 -13.65 -23.08
CA ARG A 114 13.38 -13.36 -24.48
C ARG A 114 13.18 -11.90 -24.86
N TRP A 115 12.11 -11.28 -24.39
CA TRP A 115 11.85 -9.86 -24.61
C TRP A 115 12.96 -8.99 -24.00
N ASN A 116 13.37 -9.30 -22.77
CA ASN A 116 14.50 -8.64 -22.10
C ASN A 116 15.82 -8.84 -22.86
N VAL A 117 16.17 -10.07 -23.23
CA VAL A 117 17.40 -10.35 -23.99
C VAL A 117 17.40 -9.64 -25.35
N LYS A 118 16.26 -9.63 -26.06
CA LYS A 118 16.10 -8.93 -27.33
C LYS A 118 16.39 -7.44 -27.17
N LEU A 119 15.79 -6.80 -26.17
CA LEU A 119 15.96 -5.36 -25.95
C LEU A 119 17.34 -5.04 -25.41
N PHE A 120 17.87 -5.79 -24.46
CA PHE A 120 19.17 -5.51 -23.85
C PHE A 120 20.34 -5.57 -24.87
N LYS A 121 20.21 -6.36 -25.94
CA LYS A 121 21.17 -6.35 -27.06
C LYS A 121 21.19 -5.04 -27.85
N GLN A 122 20.10 -4.27 -27.83
CA GLN A 122 20.00 -2.99 -28.53
C GLN A 122 20.70 -1.88 -27.74
N LYS A 123 21.53 -1.07 -28.42
CA LYS A 123 22.25 0.04 -27.80
C LYS A 123 21.27 1.09 -27.23
N GLU A 124 20.21 1.36 -27.98
CA GLU A 124 19.14 2.29 -27.64
C GLU A 124 18.45 1.91 -26.32
N ALA A 125 18.16 0.63 -26.14
CA ALA A 125 17.49 0.15 -24.94
C ALA A 125 18.39 0.20 -23.70
N ARG A 126 19.70 -0.04 -23.86
CA ARG A 126 20.66 0.13 -22.75
C ARG A 126 20.78 1.58 -22.33
N ILE A 127 20.82 2.52 -23.27
CA ILE A 127 20.83 3.96 -22.97
C ILE A 127 19.50 4.38 -22.32
N ALA A 128 18.36 3.92 -22.84
CA ALA A 128 17.06 4.19 -22.26
C ALA A 128 16.96 3.67 -20.82
N LEU A 129 17.45 2.45 -20.57
CA LEU A 129 17.51 1.86 -19.23
C LEU A 129 18.40 2.68 -18.30
N ALA A 130 19.58 3.13 -18.75
CA ALA A 130 20.46 3.98 -17.95
C ALA A 130 19.77 5.30 -17.57
N LEU A 131 19.15 6.00 -18.52
CA LEU A 131 18.42 7.25 -18.25
C LEU A 131 17.25 7.03 -17.27
N ALA A 132 16.47 5.97 -17.47
CA ALA A 132 15.36 5.64 -16.58
C ALA A 132 15.86 5.27 -15.17
N THR A 133 16.95 4.51 -15.06
CA THR A 133 17.53 4.07 -13.79
C THR A 133 18.16 5.23 -13.03
N ILE A 134 18.85 6.16 -13.71
CA ILE A 134 19.34 7.40 -13.11
C ILE A 134 18.17 8.16 -12.48
N SER A 135 17.11 8.35 -13.26
CA SER A 135 15.93 9.08 -12.84
C SER A 135 15.24 8.43 -11.63
N TRP A 136 14.75 7.20 -11.80
CA TRP A 136 14.01 6.48 -10.75
C TRP A 136 14.89 6.09 -9.55
N GLY A 137 16.20 5.87 -9.76
CA GLY A 137 17.17 5.64 -8.69
C GLY A 137 17.31 6.86 -7.79
N PHE A 138 17.49 8.07 -8.35
CA PHE A 138 17.52 9.29 -7.54
C PHE A 138 16.18 9.57 -6.85
N VAL A 139 15.05 9.31 -7.53
CA VAL A 139 13.72 9.41 -6.91
C VAL A 139 13.59 8.45 -5.72
N ALA A 140 14.21 7.27 -5.77
CA ALA A 140 14.17 6.32 -4.66
C ALA A 140 14.80 6.89 -3.39
N PHE A 141 15.87 7.67 -3.56
CA PHE A 141 16.57 8.35 -2.48
C PHE A 141 15.90 9.67 -2.05
N ALA A 142 14.79 10.10 -2.68
CA ALA A 142 14.12 11.34 -2.32
C ALA A 142 13.13 11.20 -1.15
N PHE A 143 12.79 9.97 -0.78
CA PHE A 143 11.99 9.69 0.41
C PHE A 143 12.86 9.74 1.67
N PRO A 144 12.26 9.94 2.87
CA PRO A 144 12.99 9.88 4.13
C PRO A 144 13.88 8.63 4.23
N PRO A 145 15.10 8.76 4.77
CA PRO A 145 15.58 9.87 5.60
C PRO A 145 16.24 11.05 4.85
N LEU A 146 16.46 10.95 3.53
CA LEU A 146 17.19 11.99 2.79
C LEU A 146 16.27 13.17 2.44
N PRO A 147 16.69 14.44 2.62
CA PRO A 147 15.84 15.61 2.41
C PRO A 147 15.82 16.10 0.95
N LEU A 148 15.76 15.22 -0.06
CA LEU A 148 15.85 15.61 -1.48
C LEU A 148 14.51 16.11 -2.09
N GLY A 149 13.51 16.45 -1.27
CA GLY A 149 12.18 16.88 -1.72
C GLY A 149 12.17 17.90 -2.86
N PRO A 150 12.84 19.07 -2.75
CA PRO A 150 12.87 20.07 -3.82
C PRO A 150 13.46 19.55 -5.13
N ALA A 151 14.48 18.68 -5.04
CA ALA A 151 15.12 18.10 -6.23
C ALA A 151 14.12 17.27 -7.05
N MET A 152 13.08 16.72 -6.42
CA MET A 152 12.04 15.93 -7.08
C MET A 152 11.39 16.65 -8.28
N LEU A 153 11.39 18.00 -8.28
CA LEU A 153 10.91 18.82 -9.41
C LEU A 153 11.72 18.64 -10.71
N VAL A 154 12.90 18.01 -10.66
CA VAL A 154 13.77 17.74 -11.81
C VAL A 154 14.29 16.29 -11.92
N LEU A 155 14.08 15.42 -10.91
CA LEU A 155 14.60 14.04 -10.93
C LEU A 155 13.99 13.13 -12.00
N LEU A 156 12.76 13.40 -12.45
CA LEU A 156 12.07 12.66 -13.53
C LEU A 156 12.40 13.15 -14.94
N VAL A 157 13.20 14.22 -15.09
CA VAL A 157 13.58 14.77 -16.40
C VAL A 157 14.24 13.71 -17.32
N PRO A 158 15.23 12.91 -16.88
CA PRO A 158 15.85 11.91 -17.74
C PRO A 158 14.85 10.83 -18.20
N TRP A 159 13.89 10.47 -17.34
CA TRP A 159 12.82 9.53 -17.69
C TRP A 159 11.91 10.13 -18.77
N PHE A 160 11.48 11.39 -18.66
CA PHE A 160 10.70 12.03 -19.71
C PHE A 160 11.48 12.24 -21.03
N ILE A 161 12.78 12.54 -20.97
CA ILE A 161 13.64 12.58 -22.17
C ILE A 161 13.63 11.20 -22.85
N MET A 162 13.78 10.13 -22.07
CA MET A 162 13.73 8.75 -22.56
C MET A 162 12.36 8.44 -23.18
N LEU A 163 11.26 8.76 -22.51
CA LEU A 163 9.89 8.56 -23.02
C LEU A 163 9.65 9.30 -24.34
N ASN A 164 10.23 10.48 -24.52
CA ASN A 164 10.11 11.27 -25.74
C ASN A 164 10.99 10.75 -26.88
N LYS A 165 12.21 10.30 -26.58
CA LYS A 165 13.19 9.88 -27.58
C LYS A 165 12.94 8.47 -28.14
N TYR A 166 12.60 7.52 -27.28
CA TYR A 166 12.55 6.10 -27.67
C TYR A 166 11.14 5.62 -28.03
N ASN A 167 11.08 4.45 -28.68
CA ASN A 167 9.82 3.79 -28.99
C ASN A 167 9.17 3.21 -27.72
N ARG A 168 7.88 2.88 -27.81
CA ARG A 168 7.10 2.38 -26.66
C ARG A 168 7.64 1.09 -26.05
N GLU A 169 8.12 0.15 -26.86
CA GLU A 169 8.63 -1.14 -26.38
C GLU A 169 9.88 -0.93 -25.51
N THR A 170 10.82 -0.12 -26.00
CA THR A 170 12.03 0.29 -25.27
C THR A 170 11.70 1.09 -24.01
N ALA A 171 10.74 2.00 -24.09
CA ALA A 171 10.34 2.85 -22.96
C ALA A 171 9.71 2.06 -21.80
N VAL A 172 8.85 1.09 -22.13
CA VAL A 172 8.23 0.18 -21.16
C VAL A 172 9.29 -0.71 -20.50
N PHE A 173 10.22 -1.27 -21.28
CA PHE A 173 11.33 -2.08 -20.76
C PHE A 173 12.22 -1.30 -19.80
N ALA A 174 12.67 -0.12 -20.22
CA ALA A 174 13.53 0.73 -19.40
C ALA A 174 12.81 1.16 -18.10
N THR A 175 11.53 1.53 -18.20
CA THR A 175 10.74 1.94 -17.03
C THR A 175 10.49 0.79 -16.07
N PHE A 176 10.21 -0.42 -16.57
CA PHE A 176 9.99 -1.59 -15.71
C PHE A 176 11.19 -1.86 -14.81
N TRP A 177 12.39 -2.01 -15.40
CA TRP A 177 13.58 -2.32 -14.62
C TRP A 177 14.06 -1.15 -13.74
N ALA A 178 13.95 0.08 -14.22
CA ALA A 178 14.24 1.24 -13.39
C ALA A 178 13.28 1.36 -12.20
N SER A 179 11.99 1.03 -12.41
CA SER A 179 10.99 1.00 -11.33
C SER A 179 11.21 -0.15 -10.37
N MET A 180 11.70 -1.30 -10.85
CA MET A 180 12.14 -2.40 -9.97
C MET A 180 13.22 -1.90 -9.01
N VAL A 181 14.25 -1.20 -9.50
CA VAL A 181 15.29 -0.61 -8.64
C VAL A 181 14.69 0.36 -7.63
N TYR A 182 13.85 1.30 -8.09
CA TYR A 182 13.17 2.27 -7.24
C TYR A 182 12.34 1.62 -6.13
N ASN A 183 11.51 0.64 -6.48
CA ASN A 183 10.64 -0.05 -5.55
C ASN A 183 11.43 -0.98 -4.62
N THR A 184 12.52 -1.60 -5.08
CA THR A 184 13.42 -2.36 -4.20
C THR A 184 14.02 -1.46 -3.12
N VAL A 185 14.57 -0.31 -3.47
CA VAL A 185 15.16 0.63 -2.50
C VAL A 185 14.12 1.12 -1.50
N ASN A 186 12.88 1.32 -1.93
CA ASN A 186 11.83 1.87 -1.08
C ASN A 186 11.03 0.84 -0.28
N TYR A 187 11.04 -0.44 -0.67
CA TYR A 187 10.21 -1.49 -0.07
C TYR A 187 10.98 -2.74 0.36
N TYR A 188 12.31 -2.72 0.36
CA TYR A 188 13.14 -3.84 0.84
C TYR A 188 12.77 -4.28 2.27
N TRP A 189 12.31 -3.34 3.09
CA TRP A 189 11.92 -3.56 4.48
C TRP A 189 10.68 -4.45 4.62
N ILE A 190 9.88 -4.66 3.57
CA ILE A 190 8.76 -5.61 3.58
C ILE A 190 9.25 -7.03 3.84
N ARG A 191 10.51 -7.35 3.50
CA ARG A 191 11.15 -8.61 3.91
C ARG A 191 11.05 -8.82 5.42
N ASN A 192 11.24 -7.78 6.23
CA ASN A 192 11.21 -7.89 7.69
C ASN A 192 9.80 -8.21 8.20
N VAL A 193 8.77 -7.68 7.53
CA VAL A 193 7.36 -7.95 7.83
C VAL A 193 7.01 -9.41 7.50
N MET A 194 7.46 -9.89 6.35
CA MET A 194 7.20 -11.26 5.89
C MET A 194 8.08 -12.33 6.54
N ASN A 195 9.08 -11.95 7.34
CA ASN A 195 10.00 -12.88 7.99
C ASN A 195 9.36 -13.50 9.25
N VAL A 196 8.21 -14.15 9.04
CA VAL A 196 7.51 -14.97 10.03
C VAL A 196 8.17 -16.35 10.03
N GLU A 197 8.39 -16.94 11.21
CA GLU A 197 9.16 -18.19 11.40
C GLU A 197 8.64 -19.39 10.60
N THR A 198 7.43 -19.30 10.04
CA THR A 198 6.71 -20.40 9.40
C THR A 198 6.92 -20.52 7.88
N ALA A 199 7.37 -19.46 7.18
CA ALA A 199 7.46 -19.47 5.72
C ALA A 199 8.90 -19.72 5.21
N PRO A 200 9.10 -20.64 4.24
CA PRO A 200 10.41 -20.85 3.61
C PRO A 200 10.98 -19.55 3.02
N SER A 201 12.24 -19.25 3.34
CA SER A 201 12.91 -18.00 2.94
C SER A 201 12.88 -17.72 1.42
N GLY A 202 12.92 -18.77 0.61
CA GLY A 202 12.78 -18.66 -0.86
C GLY A 202 11.41 -18.18 -1.32
N LEU A 203 10.32 -18.58 -0.65
CA LEU A 203 8.96 -18.12 -0.97
C LEU A 203 8.74 -16.67 -0.57
N ILE A 204 9.27 -16.26 0.60
CA ILE A 204 9.27 -14.85 1.04
C ILE A 204 9.98 -13.97 0.01
N PHE A 205 11.16 -14.40 -0.45
CA PHE A 205 11.93 -13.66 -1.44
C PHE A 205 11.21 -13.55 -2.79
N LEU A 206 10.59 -14.65 -3.25
CA LEU A 206 9.78 -14.65 -4.46
C LEU A 206 8.57 -13.71 -4.33
N GLY A 207 7.84 -13.78 -3.22
CA GLY A 207 6.71 -12.90 -2.92
C GLY A 207 7.11 -11.42 -2.93
N LEU A 208 8.26 -11.09 -2.33
CA LEU A 208 8.82 -9.73 -2.36
C LEU A 208 9.11 -9.25 -3.78
N ILE A 209 9.75 -10.09 -4.61
CA ILE A 209 10.02 -9.75 -6.02
C ILE A 209 8.72 -9.51 -6.78
N LEU A 210 7.71 -10.35 -6.57
CA LEU A 210 6.40 -10.21 -7.23
C LEU A 210 5.68 -8.94 -6.78
N LEU A 211 5.74 -8.59 -5.49
CA LEU A 211 5.17 -7.35 -4.97
C LEU A 211 5.88 -6.12 -5.56
N ILE A 212 7.22 -6.12 -5.59
CA ILE A 212 8.01 -5.05 -6.22
C ILE A 212 7.69 -4.94 -7.71
N ALA A 213 7.53 -6.07 -8.40
CA ALA A 213 7.12 -6.09 -9.80
C ALA A 213 5.73 -5.51 -10.00
N TYR A 214 4.75 -5.89 -9.16
CA TYR A 214 3.40 -5.35 -9.14
C TYR A 214 3.41 -3.83 -8.95
N LEU A 215 4.14 -3.32 -7.95
CA LEU A 215 4.27 -1.87 -7.71
C LEU A 215 4.95 -1.15 -8.89
N SER A 216 5.87 -1.83 -9.57
CA SER A 216 6.53 -1.30 -10.79
C SER A 216 5.57 -1.21 -11.98
N LEU A 217 4.48 -1.98 -12.02
CA LEU A 217 3.49 -1.93 -13.10
C LEU A 217 2.77 -0.58 -13.16
N PHE A 218 2.61 0.14 -12.05
CA PHE A 218 2.01 1.48 -12.05
C PHE A 218 2.86 2.48 -12.85
N ASN A 219 4.18 2.47 -12.65
CA ASN A 219 5.11 3.30 -13.43
C ASN A 219 5.18 2.85 -14.91
N VAL A 220 5.10 1.54 -15.16
CA VAL A 220 5.02 0.99 -16.52
C VAL A 220 3.74 1.43 -17.22
N LEU A 221 2.60 1.46 -16.53
CA LEU A 221 1.34 1.97 -17.05
C LEU A 221 1.47 3.45 -17.43
N ALA A 222 2.11 4.26 -16.58
CA ALA A 222 2.42 5.65 -16.89
C ALA A 222 3.28 5.79 -18.16
N ALA A 223 4.38 5.04 -18.27
CA ALA A 223 5.24 5.04 -19.45
C ALA A 223 4.52 4.55 -20.72
N PHE A 224 3.70 3.51 -20.59
CA PHE A 224 2.89 2.96 -21.69
C PHE A 224 1.86 3.99 -22.18
N ALA A 225 1.17 4.65 -21.25
CA ALA A 225 0.16 5.64 -21.55
C ALA A 225 0.77 6.87 -22.24
N TYR A 226 1.86 7.41 -21.68
CA TYR A 226 2.59 8.54 -22.26
C TYR A 226 3.12 8.20 -23.66
N SER A 227 3.82 7.06 -23.80
CA SER A 227 4.40 6.63 -25.07
C SER A 227 3.34 6.35 -26.13
N THR A 228 2.16 5.87 -25.73
CA THR A 228 1.03 5.67 -26.66
C THR A 228 0.46 7.02 -27.08
N ALA A 229 0.22 7.94 -26.14
CA ALA A 229 -0.30 9.29 -26.41
C ALA A 229 0.62 10.08 -27.35
N LYS A 230 1.94 10.04 -27.09
CA LYS A 230 2.98 10.69 -27.92
C LYS A 230 2.93 10.22 -29.38
N ASN A 231 2.67 8.93 -29.60
CA ASN A 231 2.68 8.31 -30.93
C ASN A 231 1.34 8.42 -31.69
N LEU A 232 0.34 9.07 -31.09
CA LEU A 232 -0.93 9.33 -31.78
C LEU A 232 -0.74 10.38 -32.88
N LYS A 233 -1.32 10.11 -34.05
CA LYS A 233 -1.33 11.01 -35.22
C LYS A 233 -2.64 11.80 -35.28
N ILE A 234 -2.94 12.57 -34.23
CA ILE A 234 -4.16 13.38 -34.11
C ILE A 234 -3.83 14.84 -33.75
N LYS A 235 -4.70 15.79 -34.15
CA LYS A 235 -4.53 17.22 -33.84
C LYS A 235 -4.51 17.53 -32.33
N GLY A 236 -5.22 16.74 -31.51
CA GLY A 236 -5.34 16.93 -30.05
C GLY A 236 -4.23 16.31 -29.18
N LYS A 237 -3.16 15.72 -29.75
CA LYS A 237 -2.15 14.98 -28.97
C LYS A 237 -1.44 15.84 -27.91
N ALA A 238 -1.25 17.13 -28.17
CA ALA A 238 -0.57 18.04 -27.25
C ALA A 238 -1.40 18.25 -25.98
N CYS A 239 -2.73 18.38 -26.11
CA CYS A 239 -3.65 18.46 -24.98
C CYS A 239 -3.60 17.17 -24.15
N LEU A 240 -3.63 16.01 -24.80
CA LEU A 240 -3.54 14.72 -24.11
C LEU A 240 -2.24 14.58 -23.30
N LEU A 241 -1.10 15.00 -23.87
CA LEU A 241 0.17 15.02 -23.15
C LEU A 241 0.20 16.07 -22.03
N ALA A 242 -0.41 17.24 -22.22
CA ALA A 242 -0.48 18.28 -21.18
C ALA A 242 -1.29 17.82 -19.95
N LEU A 243 -2.30 16.96 -20.15
CA LEU A 243 -3.11 16.39 -19.08
C LEU A 243 -2.49 15.15 -18.41
N PHE A 244 -1.34 14.67 -18.89
CA PHE A 244 -0.67 13.49 -18.33
C PHE A 244 -0.34 13.57 -16.83
N PRO A 245 0.05 14.73 -16.25
CA PRO A 245 0.27 14.82 -14.81
C PRO A 245 -0.96 14.45 -13.96
N PHE A 246 -2.16 14.81 -14.41
CA PHE A 246 -3.42 14.40 -13.75
C PHE A 246 -3.67 12.90 -13.87
N PHE A 247 -3.32 12.31 -15.02
CA PHE A 247 -3.38 10.87 -15.21
C PHE A 247 -2.42 10.13 -14.26
N PHE A 248 -1.20 10.66 -14.06
CA PHE A 248 -0.24 10.09 -13.12
C PHE A 248 -0.74 10.20 -11.67
N ALA A 249 -1.31 11.34 -11.26
CA ALA A 249 -1.95 11.46 -9.96
C ALA A 249 -3.14 10.49 -9.79
N GLY A 250 -3.90 10.24 -10.87
CA GLY A 250 -4.93 9.20 -10.89
C GLY A 250 -4.38 7.78 -10.71
N ILE A 251 -3.19 7.47 -11.23
CA ILE A 251 -2.49 6.20 -10.94
C ILE A 251 -2.20 6.06 -9.45
N GLU A 252 -1.70 7.13 -8.81
CA GLU A 252 -1.47 7.14 -7.38
C GLU A 252 -2.76 7.02 -6.57
N MET A 253 -3.83 7.67 -7.02
CA MET A 253 -5.15 7.56 -6.39
C MET A 253 -5.71 6.13 -6.47
N VAL A 254 -5.53 5.41 -7.58
CA VAL A 254 -5.93 3.99 -7.67
C VAL A 254 -5.22 3.15 -6.61
N ARG A 255 -3.96 3.47 -6.28
CA ARG A 255 -3.19 2.78 -5.23
C ARG A 255 -3.73 3.02 -3.82
N THR A 256 -4.68 3.93 -3.61
CA THR A 256 -5.30 4.15 -2.31
C THR A 256 -6.63 3.41 -2.14
N THR A 257 -7.05 2.63 -3.15
CA THR A 257 -8.38 2.02 -3.21
C THR A 257 -8.36 0.50 -3.29
N GLY A 258 -9.39 -0.14 -2.73
CA GLY A 258 -9.59 -1.59 -2.74
C GLY A 258 -8.69 -2.36 -1.78
N ASP A 259 -8.78 -3.69 -1.82
CA ASP A 259 -8.07 -4.59 -0.89
C ASP A 259 -6.55 -4.57 -1.03
N PHE A 260 -6.01 -4.00 -2.11
CA PHE A 260 -4.58 -3.79 -2.32
C PHE A 260 -4.15 -2.34 -2.05
N ALA A 261 -4.98 -1.53 -1.41
CA ALA A 261 -4.66 -0.15 -1.13
C ALA A 261 -3.34 -0.05 -0.35
N PHE A 262 -2.40 0.71 -0.90
CA PHE A 262 -1.04 0.92 -0.39
C PHE A 262 -0.53 2.35 -0.70
N PRO A 263 -1.02 3.37 0.05
CA PRO A 263 -0.71 4.78 -0.15
C PRO A 263 0.64 5.20 0.49
N TRP A 264 1.72 4.44 0.26
CA TRP A 264 2.99 4.62 0.98
C TRP A 264 3.94 5.65 0.36
N ASN A 265 4.44 5.40 -0.87
CA ASN A 265 5.37 6.30 -1.56
C ASN A 265 4.69 6.99 -2.74
N HIS A 266 3.78 7.92 -2.45
CA HIS A 266 3.34 8.91 -3.43
C HIS A 266 4.43 9.97 -3.62
N LEU A 267 4.63 10.45 -4.86
CA LEU A 267 5.71 11.39 -5.17
C LEU A 267 5.65 12.66 -4.30
N GLY A 268 4.44 13.11 -3.96
CA GLY A 268 4.24 14.27 -3.08
C GLY A 268 4.87 14.12 -1.69
N TYR A 269 5.01 12.90 -1.16
CA TYR A 269 5.57 12.68 0.18
C TYR A 269 7.07 12.98 0.29
N THR A 270 7.77 13.16 -0.84
CA THR A 270 9.20 13.52 -0.85
C THR A 270 9.48 14.88 -0.20
N PHE A 271 8.47 15.76 -0.08
CA PHE A 271 8.63 17.09 0.51
C PHE A 271 8.61 17.12 2.03
N GLY A 272 8.21 16.05 2.73
CA GLY A 272 7.89 16.14 4.17
C GLY A 272 9.03 16.34 5.14
N ASN A 273 10.27 16.39 4.67
CA ASN A 273 11.40 16.88 5.46
C ASN A 273 11.45 18.43 5.51
N HIS A 274 10.61 19.14 4.73
CA HIS A 274 10.63 20.60 4.56
C HIS A 274 9.27 21.19 4.98
N LEU A 275 9.22 21.80 6.16
CA LEU A 275 7.98 22.26 6.78
C LEU A 275 7.28 23.37 5.97
N GLU A 276 8.05 24.31 5.44
CA GLU A 276 7.56 25.40 4.61
C GLU A 276 6.95 24.83 3.32
N LEU A 277 7.66 23.89 2.70
CA LEU A 277 7.28 23.39 1.38
C LEU A 277 6.06 22.48 1.40
N ILE A 278 5.65 21.94 2.56
CA ILE A 278 4.45 21.10 2.67
C ILE A 278 3.17 21.89 3.00
N GLN A 279 3.23 23.19 3.28
CA GLN A 279 2.03 23.91 3.69
C GLN A 279 0.95 23.99 2.60
N ALA A 280 1.30 23.88 1.31
CA ALA A 280 0.31 23.88 0.23
C ALA A 280 -0.55 22.60 0.22
N LEU A 281 -0.20 21.55 0.99
CA LEU A 281 -1.04 20.37 1.19
C LEU A 281 -2.45 20.74 1.67
N SER A 282 -2.58 21.81 2.47
CA SER A 282 -3.88 22.30 2.96
C SER A 282 -4.81 22.78 1.84
N ILE A 283 -4.28 23.00 0.62
CA ILE A 283 -5.04 23.42 -0.56
C ILE A 283 -5.10 22.30 -1.59
N ILE A 284 -3.96 21.75 -1.99
CA ILE A 284 -3.87 20.87 -3.16
C ILE A 284 -3.72 19.39 -2.80
N GLY A 285 -3.49 19.07 -1.53
CA GLY A 285 -3.23 17.72 -1.03
C GLY A 285 -2.03 17.04 -1.68
N VAL A 286 -1.81 15.76 -1.35
CA VAL A 286 -0.65 15.01 -1.86
C VAL A 286 -0.67 14.84 -3.38
N PHE A 287 -1.85 14.62 -3.97
CA PHE A 287 -2.00 14.44 -5.42
C PHE A 287 -1.71 15.72 -6.21
N GLY A 288 -1.98 16.89 -5.63
CA GLY A 288 -1.57 18.18 -6.20
C GLY A 288 -0.05 18.29 -6.33
N TYR A 289 0.70 17.84 -5.32
CA TYR A 289 2.17 17.79 -5.41
C TYR A 289 2.62 16.81 -6.49
N THR A 290 1.98 15.66 -6.60
CA THR A 290 2.27 14.71 -7.70
C THR A 290 2.07 15.37 -9.07
N ILE A 291 0.98 16.13 -9.26
CA ILE A 291 0.74 16.89 -10.50
C ILE A 291 1.86 17.90 -10.74
N LEU A 292 2.25 18.70 -9.74
CA LEU A 292 3.32 19.69 -9.87
C LEU A 292 4.68 19.06 -10.22
N ILE A 293 5.04 17.97 -9.54
CA ILE A 293 6.27 17.22 -9.78
C ILE A 293 6.29 16.69 -11.22
N VAL A 294 5.25 15.97 -11.62
CA VAL A 294 5.19 15.32 -12.95
C VAL A 294 5.15 16.38 -14.05
N ALA A 295 4.38 17.46 -13.87
CA ALA A 295 4.32 18.58 -14.81
C ALA A 295 5.68 19.29 -14.95
N SER A 296 6.33 19.62 -13.83
CA SER A 296 7.65 20.26 -13.81
C SER A 296 8.67 19.47 -14.63
N ASN A 297 8.79 18.17 -14.33
CA ASN A 297 9.72 17.28 -15.01
C ASN A 297 9.41 17.11 -16.51
N GLN A 298 8.13 17.00 -16.86
CA GLN A 298 7.70 16.93 -18.25
C GLN A 298 8.00 18.22 -19.02
N ILE A 299 7.77 19.38 -18.42
CA ILE A 299 8.02 20.70 -19.01
C ILE A 299 9.52 20.91 -19.23
N VAL A 300 10.34 20.59 -18.25
CA VAL A 300 11.81 20.69 -18.36
C VAL A 300 12.33 19.73 -19.43
N ALA A 301 11.83 18.50 -19.51
CA ALA A 301 12.19 17.58 -20.59
C ALA A 301 11.81 18.14 -21.98
N TYR A 302 10.66 18.80 -22.09
CA TYR A 302 10.25 19.49 -23.32
C TYR A 302 11.13 20.71 -23.64
N ALA A 303 11.68 21.39 -22.64
CA ALA A 303 12.57 22.54 -22.82
C ALA A 303 13.82 22.19 -23.63
N PHE A 304 14.35 20.96 -23.49
CA PHE A 304 15.48 20.47 -24.29
C PHE A 304 15.20 20.41 -25.80
N LEU A 305 13.92 20.44 -26.21
CA LEU A 305 13.51 20.47 -27.62
C LEU A 305 13.31 21.91 -28.15
N GLN A 306 13.35 22.93 -27.27
CA GLN A 306 13.12 24.33 -27.63
C GLN A 306 14.44 25.09 -27.81
N LYS A 307 14.39 26.23 -28.51
CA LYS A 307 15.53 27.16 -28.69
C LYS A 307 15.19 28.55 -28.14
N GLY A 308 16.22 29.38 -27.93
CA GLY A 308 16.07 30.80 -27.54
C GLY A 308 15.44 31.03 -26.16
N ARG A 309 14.76 32.17 -25.99
CA ARG A 309 14.16 32.60 -24.69
C ARG A 309 13.13 31.61 -24.14
N LYS A 310 12.37 30.92 -25.01
CA LYS A 310 11.39 29.91 -24.59
C LYS A 310 12.04 28.75 -23.81
N LYS A 311 13.25 28.32 -24.22
CA LYS A 311 14.01 27.29 -23.49
C LYS A 311 14.30 27.73 -22.05
N LEU A 312 14.81 28.95 -21.88
CA LEU A 312 15.14 29.51 -20.56
C LEU A 312 13.90 29.63 -19.67
N ALA A 313 12.77 30.11 -20.20
CA ALA A 313 11.52 30.22 -19.45
C ALA A 313 11.04 28.87 -18.92
N LEU A 314 11.13 27.80 -19.72
CA LEU A 314 10.73 26.46 -19.29
C LEU A 314 11.68 25.85 -18.25
N PHE A 315 12.98 26.13 -18.32
CA PHE A 315 13.95 25.72 -17.29
C PHE A 315 13.76 26.47 -15.95
N ALA A 316 13.13 27.64 -15.97
CA ALA A 316 12.83 28.39 -14.75
C ALA A 316 11.60 27.86 -13.99
N ILE A 317 10.76 27.01 -14.61
CA ILE A 317 9.51 26.51 -14.01
C ILE A 317 9.72 25.76 -12.68
N PRO A 318 10.68 24.81 -12.54
CA PRO A 318 10.94 24.16 -11.26
C PRO A 318 11.28 25.16 -10.15
N PHE A 319 12.11 26.16 -10.47
CA PHE A 319 12.48 27.21 -9.52
C PHE A 319 11.28 28.08 -9.16
N ALA A 320 10.43 28.43 -10.13
CA ALA A 320 9.20 29.18 -9.87
C ALA A 320 8.24 28.40 -8.95
N ILE A 321 8.05 27.09 -9.19
CA ILE A 321 7.22 26.22 -8.33
C ILE A 321 7.81 26.19 -6.92
N PHE A 322 9.12 25.96 -6.80
CA PHE A 322 9.82 25.97 -5.51
C PHE A 322 9.61 27.30 -4.76
N MET A 323 9.82 28.43 -5.43
CA MET A 323 9.64 29.75 -4.84
C MET A 323 8.20 30.00 -4.42
N VAL A 324 7.21 29.59 -5.21
CA VAL A 324 5.78 29.71 -4.84
C VAL A 324 5.47 28.87 -3.61
N LEU A 325 5.94 27.62 -3.53
CA LEU A 325 5.73 26.76 -2.37
C LEU A 325 6.42 27.33 -1.12
N LEU A 326 7.64 27.83 -1.28
CA LEU A 326 8.43 28.42 -0.19
C LEU A 326 7.79 29.71 0.34
N THR A 327 7.40 30.63 -0.54
CA THR A 327 6.80 31.91 -0.14
C THR A 327 5.41 31.70 0.46
N TYR A 328 4.58 30.86 -0.16
CA TYR A 328 3.28 30.50 0.40
C TYR A 328 3.44 29.84 1.77
N GLY A 329 4.34 28.87 1.90
CA GLY A 329 4.59 28.18 3.16
C GLY A 329 5.11 29.09 4.26
N SER A 330 6.07 29.97 3.93
CA SER A 330 6.59 30.96 4.87
C SER A 330 5.51 31.95 5.31
N SER A 331 4.65 32.38 4.39
CA SER A 331 3.51 33.24 4.70
C SER A 331 2.51 32.54 5.63
N VAL A 332 2.19 31.27 5.40
CA VAL A 332 1.32 30.48 6.27
C VAL A 332 1.92 30.34 7.67
N LEU A 333 3.23 30.06 7.75
CA LEU A 333 3.92 29.84 9.02
C LEU A 333 4.24 31.12 9.79
N SER A 334 4.17 32.30 9.14
CA SER A 334 4.31 33.59 9.82
C SER A 334 3.10 34.00 10.66
N ALA A 335 1.95 33.32 10.47
CA ALA A 335 0.76 33.57 11.28
C ALA A 335 0.98 33.12 12.73
N GLN A 336 0.40 33.85 13.69
CA GLN A 336 0.56 33.53 15.12
C GLN A 336 0.01 32.14 15.46
N GLU A 337 -1.10 31.75 14.82
CA GLU A 337 -1.74 30.45 14.99
C GLU A 337 -0.90 29.28 14.45
N ALA A 338 0.09 29.59 13.60
CA ALA A 338 1.05 28.64 13.06
C ALA A 338 2.29 28.46 13.94
N ALA A 339 2.39 29.17 15.07
CA ALA A 339 3.44 28.90 16.05
C ALA A 339 3.38 27.43 16.51
N PRO A 340 4.52 26.77 16.77
CA PRO A 340 4.55 25.38 17.19
C PRO A 340 3.64 25.12 18.39
N TYR A 341 2.67 24.21 18.24
CA TYR A 341 1.70 23.86 19.28
C TYR A 341 0.92 25.05 19.84
N TYR A 342 0.59 26.02 18.99
CA TYR A 342 -0.23 27.18 19.35
C TYR A 342 -1.47 26.78 20.16
N ASN A 343 -1.73 27.53 21.23
CA ASN A 343 -2.83 27.34 22.18
C ASN A 343 -2.83 25.99 22.95
N ALA A 344 -1.79 25.16 22.87
CA ALA A 344 -1.75 23.86 23.55
C ALA A 344 -2.00 23.93 25.07
N ASN A 345 -1.61 25.04 25.73
CA ASN A 345 -1.74 25.20 27.17
C ASN A 345 -3.16 25.55 27.66
N ALA A 346 -4.10 25.80 26.75
CA ALA A 346 -5.48 26.13 27.10
C ALA A 346 -6.12 25.03 27.98
N PRO A 347 -6.98 25.38 28.96
CA PRO A 347 -7.56 24.41 29.91
C PRO A 347 -8.34 23.27 29.25
N GLU A 348 -8.96 23.54 28.11
CA GLU A 348 -9.76 22.57 27.33
C GLU A 348 -8.92 21.54 26.57
N ASN A 349 -7.60 21.72 26.49
CA ASN A 349 -6.71 20.87 25.70
C ASN A 349 -6.13 19.71 26.54
N PRO A 350 -6.10 18.48 26.00
CA PRO A 350 -5.64 17.31 26.75
C PRO A 350 -4.11 17.27 26.89
N SER A 351 -3.64 16.90 28.07
CA SER A 351 -2.28 16.38 28.27
C SER A 351 -2.25 14.88 27.98
N ILE A 352 -1.35 14.47 27.08
CA ILE A 352 -1.27 13.09 26.59
C ILE A 352 0.11 12.53 26.89
N ALA A 353 0.15 11.35 27.51
CA ALA A 353 1.37 10.58 27.73
C ALA A 353 1.40 9.35 26.81
N MET A 354 2.55 9.10 26.19
CA MET A 354 2.77 7.96 25.29
C MET A 354 3.82 7.04 25.89
N VAL A 355 3.43 5.79 26.17
CA VAL A 355 4.29 4.77 26.77
C VAL A 355 4.85 3.87 25.67
N GLN A 356 6.14 4.03 25.37
CA GLN A 356 6.87 3.25 24.37
C GLN A 356 7.74 2.19 25.08
N PRO A 357 7.24 0.94 25.26
CA PRO A 357 7.98 -0.09 25.97
C PRO A 357 9.09 -0.74 25.13
N SER A 358 9.10 -0.55 23.81
CA SER A 358 10.04 -1.19 22.88
C SER A 358 10.11 -2.71 23.03
N ILE A 359 8.93 -3.37 23.03
CA ILE A 359 8.85 -4.83 23.06
C ILE A 359 9.23 -5.39 21.68
N ALA A 360 10.17 -6.33 21.64
CA ALA A 360 10.62 -6.96 20.41
C ALA A 360 9.49 -7.78 19.76
N GLN A 361 9.38 -7.72 18.42
CA GLN A 361 8.28 -8.32 17.65
C GLN A 361 8.14 -9.84 17.91
N GLY A 362 9.23 -10.61 17.79
CA GLY A 362 9.20 -12.06 18.04
C GLY A 362 8.95 -12.45 19.49
N ALA A 363 9.15 -11.53 20.45
CA ALA A 363 8.84 -11.78 21.86
C ALA A 363 7.35 -11.57 22.19
N LYS A 364 6.64 -10.80 21.35
CA LYS A 364 5.35 -10.21 21.67
C LYS A 364 4.26 -11.27 21.86
N TRP A 365 4.18 -12.25 20.98
CA TRP A 365 3.18 -13.31 21.00
C TRP A 365 3.58 -14.55 21.84
N SER A 366 4.69 -14.47 22.57
CA SER A 366 5.13 -15.57 23.43
C SER A 366 4.29 -15.64 24.70
N LYS A 367 3.51 -16.72 24.87
CA LYS A 367 2.74 -16.98 26.09
C LYS A 367 3.61 -16.91 27.36
N ALA A 368 4.83 -17.42 27.30
CA ALA A 368 5.79 -17.40 28.41
C ALA A 368 6.27 -15.98 28.79
N ARG A 369 6.11 -15.00 27.90
CA ARG A 369 6.51 -13.60 28.12
C ARG A 369 5.33 -12.66 28.37
N PHE A 370 4.09 -13.17 28.36
CA PHE A 370 2.89 -12.35 28.54
C PHE A 370 2.97 -11.51 29.82
N ASP A 371 3.21 -12.15 30.97
CA ASP A 371 3.25 -11.45 32.26
C ASP A 371 4.38 -10.43 32.36
N SER A 372 5.55 -10.71 31.77
CA SER A 372 6.68 -9.77 31.78
C SER A 372 6.43 -8.56 30.88
N ILE A 373 5.77 -8.76 29.73
CA ILE A 373 5.35 -7.68 28.83
C ILE A 373 4.32 -6.77 29.53
N ILE A 374 3.30 -7.36 30.16
CA ILE A 374 2.28 -6.61 30.90
C ILE A 374 2.91 -5.86 32.07
N THR A 375 3.74 -6.53 32.86
CA THR A 375 4.40 -5.91 34.03
C THR A 375 5.29 -4.75 33.62
N LYS A 376 6.11 -4.91 32.58
CA LYS A 376 6.95 -3.83 32.05
C LYS A 376 6.09 -2.65 31.57
N THR A 377 5.08 -2.92 30.75
CA THR A 377 4.27 -1.87 30.12
C THR A 377 3.45 -1.10 31.15
N PHE A 378 2.82 -1.82 32.10
CA PHE A 378 1.99 -1.19 33.14
C PHE A 378 2.85 -0.50 34.20
N GLY A 379 4.01 -1.07 34.56
CA GLY A 379 4.98 -0.42 35.42
C GLY A 379 5.42 0.93 34.84
N MET A 380 5.81 0.96 33.57
CA MET A 380 6.13 2.23 32.90
C MET A 380 4.98 3.23 32.91
N ALA A 381 3.75 2.77 32.64
CA ALA A 381 2.57 3.63 32.65
C ALA A 381 2.29 4.21 34.05
N MET A 382 2.48 3.42 35.11
CA MET A 382 2.25 3.85 36.49
C MET A 382 3.38 4.70 37.05
N ASP A 383 4.63 4.33 36.78
CA ASP A 383 5.78 4.91 37.46
C ASP A 383 6.31 6.16 36.75
N SER A 384 6.15 6.22 35.41
CA SER A 384 6.80 7.24 34.57
C SER A 384 5.83 8.21 33.91
N THR A 385 4.51 8.02 34.02
CA THR A 385 3.53 8.99 33.53
C THR A 385 3.43 10.19 34.47
N PRO A 386 3.69 11.42 34.00
CA PRO A 386 3.63 12.61 34.84
C PRO A 386 2.20 12.93 35.32
N SER A 387 2.09 13.60 36.48
CA SER A 387 0.81 14.08 37.01
C SER A 387 0.12 15.06 36.07
N GLY A 388 -1.21 15.15 36.15
CA GLY A 388 -2.01 16.02 35.26
C GLY A 388 -2.15 15.51 33.83
N THR A 389 -1.77 14.25 33.56
CA THR A 389 -2.07 13.56 32.29
C THR A 389 -3.58 13.28 32.20
N ASN A 390 -4.20 13.61 31.07
CA ASN A 390 -5.61 13.30 30.82
C ASN A 390 -5.80 11.99 30.03
N LEU A 391 -4.83 11.64 29.18
CA LEU A 391 -4.86 10.44 28.36
C LEU A 391 -3.49 9.73 28.34
N ILE A 392 -3.48 8.45 28.70
CA ILE A 392 -2.31 7.57 28.64
C ILE A 392 -2.50 6.62 27.46
N LEU A 393 -1.52 6.60 26.56
CA LEU A 393 -1.53 5.76 25.38
C LEU A 393 -0.58 4.57 25.57
N LEU A 394 -1.10 3.38 25.32
CA LEU A 394 -0.34 2.14 25.14
C LEU A 394 -0.41 1.71 23.67
N ALA A 395 0.68 1.16 23.15
CA ALA A 395 0.83 0.88 21.73
C ALA A 395 -0.17 -0.17 21.18
N GLU A 396 -0.20 -0.32 19.86
CA GLU A 396 -0.94 -1.39 19.19
C GLU A 396 -0.53 -2.76 19.74
N THR A 397 -1.53 -3.59 20.07
CA THR A 397 -1.33 -4.92 20.66
C THR A 397 -0.40 -4.88 21.89
N ALA A 398 -0.48 -3.82 22.71
CA ALA A 398 0.23 -3.75 23.99
C ALA A 398 -0.18 -4.88 24.94
N ILE A 399 -1.41 -5.38 24.79
CA ILE A 399 -1.85 -6.65 25.37
C ILE A 399 -1.75 -7.72 24.27
N PRO A 400 -0.76 -8.63 24.31
CA PRO A 400 -0.56 -9.62 23.25
C PRO A 400 -1.48 -10.84 23.39
N ASP A 401 -2.77 -10.58 23.57
CA ASP A 401 -3.85 -11.58 23.58
C ASP A 401 -5.20 -10.90 23.27
N HIS A 402 -6.27 -11.67 23.20
CA HIS A 402 -7.62 -11.15 23.14
C HIS A 402 -8.03 -10.58 24.51
N LEU A 403 -8.36 -9.29 24.55
CA LEU A 403 -8.64 -8.61 25.82
C LEU A 403 -9.77 -9.28 26.62
N ARG A 404 -10.81 -9.77 25.94
CA ARG A 404 -11.97 -10.45 26.58
C ARG A 404 -11.62 -11.74 27.31
N ARG A 405 -10.44 -12.34 27.05
CA ARG A 405 -9.95 -13.52 27.78
C ARG A 405 -9.18 -13.16 29.04
N GLN A 406 -8.93 -11.87 29.28
CA GLN A 406 -8.00 -11.38 30.29
C GLN A 406 -8.71 -10.50 31.34
N PRO A 407 -9.63 -11.05 32.17
CA PRO A 407 -10.39 -10.26 33.15
C PRO A 407 -9.50 -9.57 34.19
N GLN A 408 -8.37 -10.19 34.56
CA GLN A 408 -7.42 -9.59 35.50
C GLN A 408 -6.71 -8.37 34.90
N VAL A 409 -6.38 -8.41 33.60
CA VAL A 409 -5.78 -7.28 32.87
C VAL A 409 -6.79 -6.14 32.75
N ILE A 410 -8.05 -6.46 32.42
CA ILE A 410 -9.14 -5.48 32.38
C ILE A 410 -9.28 -4.79 33.74
N ARG A 411 -9.35 -5.55 34.84
CA ARG A 411 -9.46 -4.99 36.20
C ARG A 411 -8.29 -4.04 36.53
N ARG A 412 -7.06 -4.47 36.25
CA ARG A 412 -5.87 -3.64 36.46
C ARG A 412 -5.92 -2.34 35.64
N LEU A 413 -6.42 -2.37 34.41
CA LEU A 413 -6.53 -1.16 33.58
C LEU A 413 -7.58 -0.18 34.12
N HIS A 414 -8.70 -0.67 34.67
CA HIS A 414 -9.65 0.20 35.40
C HIS A 414 -8.99 0.81 36.64
N GLU A 415 -8.35 0.00 37.49
CA GLU A 415 -7.63 0.48 38.69
C GLU A 415 -6.54 1.51 38.34
N MET A 416 -5.82 1.32 37.23
CA MET A 416 -4.83 2.27 36.73
C MET A 416 -5.48 3.58 36.24
N ALA A 417 -6.60 3.51 35.51
CA ALA A 417 -7.32 4.69 35.05
C ALA A 417 -7.87 5.51 36.23
N ASP A 418 -8.41 4.84 37.24
CA ASP A 418 -8.97 5.45 38.45
C ASP A 418 -7.86 6.10 39.29
N SER A 419 -6.79 5.36 39.57
CA SER A 419 -5.68 5.86 40.40
C SER A 419 -4.92 7.04 39.77
N LYS A 420 -4.80 7.07 38.44
CA LYS A 420 -4.21 8.20 37.71
C LYS A 420 -5.21 9.32 37.42
N ASN A 421 -6.51 9.07 37.62
CA ASN A 421 -7.59 9.93 37.17
C ASN A 421 -7.40 10.35 35.69
N ALA A 422 -7.01 9.39 34.85
CA ALA A 422 -6.66 9.59 33.45
C ALA A 422 -7.22 8.44 32.60
N SER A 423 -7.70 8.75 31.40
CA SER A 423 -8.15 7.71 30.47
C SER A 423 -6.96 6.93 29.93
N ILE A 424 -7.13 5.62 29.69
CA ILE A 424 -6.09 4.76 29.12
C ILE A 424 -6.60 4.14 27.81
N LEU A 425 -5.90 4.40 26.71
CA LEU A 425 -6.12 3.70 25.44
C LEU A 425 -5.07 2.60 25.27
N THR A 426 -5.50 1.36 25.02
CA THR A 426 -4.59 0.25 24.77
C THR A 426 -5.00 -0.57 23.55
N GLY A 427 -4.02 -1.04 22.77
CA GLY A 427 -4.25 -2.00 21.69
C GLY A 427 -4.27 -3.45 22.18
N ALA A 428 -5.19 -4.26 21.66
CA ALA A 428 -5.29 -5.70 21.92
C ALA A 428 -6.11 -6.39 20.81
N LEU A 429 -6.08 -7.73 20.76
CA LEU A 429 -7.03 -8.44 19.91
C LEU A 429 -8.43 -8.46 20.54
N ASP A 430 -9.45 -8.64 19.72
CA ASP A 430 -10.78 -9.04 20.16
C ASP A 430 -11.31 -10.17 19.28
N TYR A 431 -12.41 -10.77 19.68
CA TYR A 431 -13.11 -11.75 18.85
C TYR A 431 -14.62 -11.72 19.09
N LYS A 432 -15.37 -12.21 18.10
CA LYS A 432 -16.80 -12.48 18.20
C LYS A 432 -17.09 -13.86 17.66
N ARG A 433 -17.82 -14.68 18.42
CA ARG A 433 -18.30 -15.97 17.93
C ARG A 433 -19.42 -15.72 16.90
N VAL A 434 -19.24 -16.20 15.68
CA VAL A 434 -20.21 -16.03 14.57
C VAL A 434 -20.86 -17.35 14.14
N SER A 435 -20.29 -18.50 14.53
CA SER A 435 -20.92 -19.80 14.33
C SER A 435 -20.96 -20.65 15.60
N ALA A 436 -22.01 -21.46 15.74
CA ALA A 436 -22.10 -22.48 16.77
C ALA A 436 -21.32 -23.75 16.41
N ASP A 437 -21.21 -24.04 15.11
CA ASP A 437 -20.53 -25.23 14.54
C ASP A 437 -19.04 -25.21 14.85
N ILE A 438 -18.54 -26.33 15.38
CA ILE A 438 -17.14 -26.50 15.77
C ILE A 438 -16.22 -26.79 14.59
N ASN A 439 -16.78 -27.30 13.49
CA ASN A 439 -16.03 -27.64 12.27
C ASN A 439 -15.93 -26.47 11.30
N ASN A 440 -16.62 -25.35 11.56
CA ASN A 440 -16.54 -24.16 10.73
C ASN A 440 -15.21 -23.43 11.01
N PRO A 441 -14.32 -23.28 10.02
CA PRO A 441 -13.02 -22.61 10.21
C PRO A 441 -13.16 -21.14 10.60
N ARG A 442 -14.30 -20.49 10.29
CA ARG A 442 -14.62 -19.11 10.66
C ARG A 442 -15.58 -19.03 11.86
N ARG A 443 -15.48 -19.93 12.82
CA ARG A 443 -16.31 -19.91 14.05
C ARG A 443 -16.20 -18.59 14.83
N PHE A 444 -15.06 -17.90 14.69
CA PHE A 444 -14.80 -16.61 15.31
C PHE A 444 -14.34 -15.60 14.25
N ASP A 445 -14.94 -14.41 14.31
CA ASP A 445 -14.33 -13.23 13.72
C ASP A 445 -13.27 -12.73 14.70
N ILE A 446 -12.06 -12.48 14.22
CA ILE A 446 -10.97 -11.89 15.01
C ILE A 446 -10.77 -10.44 14.57
N TYR A 447 -10.48 -9.56 15.53
CA TYR A 447 -10.32 -8.13 15.31
C TYR A 447 -9.01 -7.64 15.90
N ASN A 448 -8.29 -6.77 15.16
CA ASN A 448 -7.29 -5.89 15.74
C ASN A 448 -8.00 -4.64 16.28
N ALA A 449 -7.94 -4.41 17.59
CA ALA A 449 -8.77 -3.43 18.26
C ALA A 449 -7.97 -2.56 19.24
N SER A 450 -8.56 -1.43 19.59
CA SER A 450 -8.12 -0.59 20.69
C SER A 450 -9.27 -0.38 21.66
N PHE A 451 -8.93 -0.26 22.94
CA PHE A 451 -9.89 -0.22 24.04
C PHE A 451 -9.58 0.99 24.92
N LEU A 452 -10.61 1.80 25.17
CA LEU A 452 -10.55 2.99 25.98
C LEU A 452 -11.16 2.70 27.35
N PHE A 453 -10.32 2.79 28.38
CA PHE A 453 -10.69 2.78 29.79
C PHE A 453 -10.79 4.22 30.26
N THR A 454 -11.89 4.59 30.90
CA THR A 454 -12.11 5.93 31.45
C THR A 454 -12.18 5.87 32.98
N PRO A 455 -11.70 6.89 33.69
CA PRO A 455 -11.78 6.92 35.15
C PRO A 455 -13.22 6.81 35.65
N ASN A 456 -13.42 6.03 36.71
CA ASN A 456 -14.70 5.74 37.37
C ASN A 456 -15.76 5.10 36.46
N ASP A 457 -15.36 4.49 35.33
CA ASP A 457 -16.24 3.70 34.47
C ASP A 457 -16.02 2.20 34.75
N PRO A 458 -16.99 1.50 35.38
CA PRO A 458 -16.88 0.08 35.68
C PRO A 458 -17.31 -0.83 34.50
N TYR A 459 -17.79 -0.26 33.39
CA TYR A 459 -18.29 -1.04 32.26
C TYR A 459 -17.17 -1.53 31.34
N PHE A 460 -17.49 -2.48 30.47
CA PHE A 460 -16.54 -2.95 29.46
C PHE A 460 -16.08 -1.77 28.58
N PRO A 461 -14.76 -1.62 28.34
CA PRO A 461 -14.19 -0.45 27.68
C PRO A 461 -14.78 -0.21 26.29
N LYS A 462 -14.92 1.06 25.93
CA LYS A 462 -15.26 1.46 24.56
C LYS A 462 -14.18 0.96 23.61
N ARG A 463 -14.57 0.53 22.42
CA ARG A 463 -13.68 -0.14 21.46
C ARG A 463 -13.67 0.58 20.11
N TYR A 464 -12.51 0.60 19.48
CA TYR A 464 -12.34 0.86 18.05
C TYR A 464 -11.73 -0.37 17.39
N ILE A 465 -12.26 -0.76 16.23
CA ILE A 465 -11.73 -1.88 15.43
C ILE A 465 -11.06 -1.29 14.19
N LYS A 466 -9.83 -1.75 13.92
CA LYS A 466 -9.03 -1.36 12.76
C LYS A 466 -9.84 -1.52 11.47
N LYS A 467 -9.85 -0.51 10.61
CA LYS A 467 -10.67 -0.49 9.38
C LYS A 467 -9.90 -0.98 8.17
N HIS A 468 -8.71 -0.44 7.92
CA HIS A 468 -7.82 -0.87 6.85
C HIS A 468 -6.83 -1.91 7.36
N LEU A 469 -7.07 -3.15 6.94
CA LEU A 469 -6.22 -4.29 7.25
C LEU A 469 -5.06 -4.36 6.26
N VAL A 470 -3.88 -4.72 6.76
CA VAL A 470 -2.67 -4.85 5.94
C VAL A 470 -2.84 -6.08 5.01
N PRO A 471 -2.78 -5.90 3.68
CA PRO A 471 -2.97 -6.99 2.73
C PRO A 471 -1.93 -8.09 2.93
N PHE A 472 -2.36 -9.35 2.90
CA PHE A 472 -1.55 -10.57 3.11
C PHE A 472 -0.95 -10.75 4.51
N SER A 473 -1.04 -9.75 5.40
CA SER A 473 -0.56 -9.84 6.78
C SER A 473 -1.70 -9.96 7.79
N GLU A 474 -2.79 -9.22 7.59
CA GLU A 474 -3.96 -9.21 8.49
C GLU A 474 -5.24 -9.68 7.79
N ARG A 475 -5.22 -9.77 6.46
CA ARG A 475 -6.34 -10.24 5.65
C ARG A 475 -5.85 -10.76 4.32
N ILE A 476 -6.45 -11.84 3.82
CA ILE A 476 -6.24 -12.28 2.45
C ILE A 476 -7.15 -11.44 1.53
N PRO A 477 -6.59 -10.68 0.57
CA PRO A 477 -7.40 -9.86 -0.33
C PRO A 477 -8.45 -10.67 -1.10
N PHE A 478 -9.68 -10.14 -1.21
CA PHE A 478 -10.82 -10.75 -1.89
C PHE A 478 -11.29 -12.11 -1.34
N ASP A 479 -11.01 -12.44 -0.08
CA ASP A 479 -11.52 -13.63 0.63
C ASP A 479 -13.06 -13.68 0.72
N ASP A 480 -13.71 -12.52 0.66
CA ASP A 480 -15.15 -12.33 0.58
C ASP A 480 -15.73 -12.64 -0.81
N ILE A 481 -14.97 -12.39 -1.88
CA ILE A 481 -15.35 -12.65 -3.27
C ILE A 481 -15.02 -14.09 -3.67
N PHE A 482 -13.86 -14.60 -3.24
CA PHE A 482 -13.33 -15.92 -3.59
C PHE A 482 -13.14 -16.76 -2.32
N PRO A 483 -14.17 -17.49 -1.86
CA PRO A 483 -14.11 -18.11 -0.54
C PRO A 483 -13.11 -19.27 -0.43
N ILE A 484 -12.52 -19.73 -1.53
CA ILE A 484 -11.36 -20.64 -1.55
C ILE A 484 -10.15 -20.04 -0.82
N LEU A 485 -10.03 -18.72 -0.80
CA LEU A 485 -8.93 -18.01 -0.15
C LEU A 485 -9.02 -18.10 1.38
N ASN A 486 -10.20 -18.41 1.95
CA ASN A 486 -10.38 -18.61 3.40
C ASN A 486 -9.61 -19.80 3.97
N TYR A 487 -9.09 -20.68 3.11
CA TYR A 487 -8.28 -21.84 3.50
C TYR A 487 -6.77 -21.55 3.44
N VAL A 488 -6.37 -20.34 3.04
CA VAL A 488 -4.98 -19.91 3.01
C VAL A 488 -4.63 -19.25 4.34
N ASP A 489 -3.86 -19.95 5.16
CA ASP A 489 -3.30 -19.39 6.41
C ASP A 489 -1.84 -18.95 6.17
N LEU A 490 -1.60 -17.63 6.23
CA LEU A 490 -0.26 -17.05 6.10
C LEU A 490 0.41 -16.73 7.44
N GLY A 491 -0.19 -17.16 8.57
CA GLY A 491 0.46 -17.15 9.88
C GLY A 491 0.16 -15.93 10.77
N GLU A 492 -0.64 -14.95 10.31
CA GLU A 492 -1.31 -13.98 11.18
C GLU A 492 -2.77 -13.79 10.72
N GLY A 493 -3.66 -13.60 11.70
CA GLY A 493 -5.08 -13.92 11.59
C GLY A 493 -5.83 -13.25 10.44
N ASP A 494 -6.78 -13.98 9.85
CA ASP A 494 -7.81 -13.43 8.95
C ASP A 494 -8.73 -12.50 9.74
N PHE A 495 -8.29 -11.25 9.93
CA PHE A 495 -9.03 -10.26 10.69
C PHE A 495 -10.20 -9.72 9.87
N VAL A 496 -11.25 -9.32 10.60
CA VAL A 496 -12.44 -8.69 10.03
C VAL A 496 -12.32 -7.17 10.22
N PRO A 497 -12.52 -6.36 9.16
CA PRO A 497 -12.39 -4.92 9.26
C PRO A 497 -13.52 -4.30 10.08
N GLY A 498 -13.20 -3.23 10.82
CA GLY A 498 -14.14 -2.38 11.52
C GLY A 498 -15.01 -1.54 10.57
N LYS A 499 -16.12 -1.01 11.10
CA LYS A 499 -17.04 -0.13 10.33
C LYS A 499 -17.25 1.24 10.98
N GLU A 500 -17.07 1.32 12.29
CA GLU A 500 -17.38 2.51 13.09
C GLU A 500 -16.17 3.45 13.18
N THR A 501 -16.45 4.76 13.20
CA THR A 501 -15.46 5.82 13.46
C THR A 501 -15.86 6.54 14.74
N PRO A 502 -15.38 6.07 15.91
CA PRO A 502 -15.77 6.67 17.17
C PRO A 502 -15.08 8.03 17.37
N VAL A 503 -15.82 8.95 17.99
CA VAL A 503 -15.30 10.21 18.51
C VAL A 503 -15.46 10.18 20.02
N TYR A 504 -14.34 10.10 20.74
CA TYR A 504 -14.33 10.00 22.18
C TYR A 504 -14.26 11.38 22.83
N GLY A 505 -15.19 11.64 23.75
CA GLY A 505 -15.17 12.80 24.62
C GLY A 505 -14.13 12.69 25.75
N PRO A 506 -13.88 13.78 26.49
CA PRO A 506 -14.45 15.12 26.27
C PRO A 506 -13.73 15.93 25.18
N TYR A 507 -12.57 15.47 24.72
CA TYR A 507 -11.71 16.23 23.79
C TYR A 507 -12.00 16.01 22.30
N ASN A 508 -13.02 15.20 21.99
CA ASN A 508 -13.43 14.79 20.66
C ASN A 508 -12.25 14.28 19.82
N TRP A 509 -11.76 13.09 20.14
CA TRP A 509 -10.60 12.49 19.46
C TRP A 509 -10.94 11.09 18.92
N THR A 510 -10.17 10.63 17.93
CA THR A 510 -10.39 9.32 17.29
C THR A 510 -9.10 8.49 17.28
N PRO A 511 -9.13 7.22 17.72
CA PRO A 511 -8.01 6.31 17.59
C PRO A 511 -7.84 5.81 16.14
N TYR A 512 -6.60 5.58 15.75
CA TYR A 512 -6.20 4.96 14.48
C TYR A 512 -5.16 3.90 14.77
N ILE A 513 -5.34 2.68 14.24
CA ILE A 513 -4.43 1.59 14.49
C ILE A 513 -3.50 1.45 13.30
N CYS A 514 -2.21 1.74 13.51
CA CYS A 514 -1.14 1.48 12.57
C CYS A 514 -1.44 1.98 11.15
N TYR A 515 -1.81 1.06 10.27
CA TYR A 515 -2.10 1.29 8.87
C TYR A 515 -3.26 2.27 8.64
N ASP A 516 -4.26 2.35 9.51
CA ASP A 516 -5.39 3.30 9.36
C ASP A 516 -4.91 4.77 9.27
N ALA A 517 -3.78 5.09 9.89
CA ALA A 517 -3.27 6.46 10.00
C ALA A 517 -2.77 7.06 8.69
N ILE A 518 -2.60 6.25 7.64
CA ILE A 518 -2.13 6.72 6.32
C ILE A 518 -3.26 6.89 5.30
N PHE A 519 -4.52 6.72 5.72
CA PHE A 519 -5.70 6.78 4.88
C PHE A 519 -6.47 8.10 5.07
N GLY A 520 -6.46 8.94 4.03
CA GLY A 520 -7.07 10.27 4.08
C GLY A 520 -8.59 10.26 4.19
N ASP A 521 -9.26 9.23 3.68
CA ASP A 521 -10.71 9.03 3.78
C ASP A 521 -11.15 8.77 5.23
N LEU A 522 -10.43 7.93 5.98
CA LEU A 522 -10.71 7.72 7.41
C LEU A 522 -10.50 8.99 8.25
N ILE A 523 -9.52 9.82 7.87
CA ILE A 523 -9.28 11.10 8.53
C ILE A 523 -10.44 12.08 8.27
N ARG A 524 -10.89 12.19 7.01
CA ARG A 524 -12.05 13.02 6.68
C ARG A 524 -13.32 12.55 7.38
N GLU A 525 -13.57 11.24 7.39
CA GLU A 525 -14.72 10.63 8.08
C GLU A 525 -14.74 11.04 9.57
N ALA A 526 -13.61 10.94 10.27
CA ALA A 526 -13.52 11.33 11.67
C ALA A 526 -13.70 12.83 11.88
N ILE A 527 -13.11 13.67 11.03
CA ILE A 527 -13.29 15.13 11.13
C ILE A 527 -14.76 15.51 10.91
N GLN A 528 -15.44 14.89 9.93
CA GLN A 528 -16.87 15.08 9.69
C GLN A 528 -17.72 14.62 10.87
N ALA A 529 -17.30 13.55 11.56
CA ALA A 529 -17.92 13.09 12.81
C ALA A 529 -17.63 14.00 14.03
N GLY A 530 -16.84 15.07 13.86
CA GLY A 530 -16.54 16.05 14.91
C GLY A 530 -15.20 15.84 15.63
N SER A 531 -14.35 14.94 15.14
CA SER A 531 -13.04 14.69 15.74
C SER A 531 -12.06 15.85 15.51
N ARG A 532 -11.30 16.16 16.56
CA ARG A 532 -10.39 17.30 16.67
C ARG A 532 -8.95 16.89 16.99
N LEU A 533 -8.70 15.63 17.33
CA LEU A 533 -7.36 15.10 17.54
C LEU A 533 -7.27 13.65 17.06
N MET A 534 -6.20 13.36 16.32
CA MET A 534 -5.83 12.01 15.93
C MET A 534 -4.97 11.35 17.01
N VAL A 535 -5.34 10.15 17.43
CA VAL A 535 -4.51 9.30 18.29
C VAL A 535 -4.11 8.07 17.50
N ASN A 536 -2.84 7.95 17.12
CA ASN A 536 -2.36 6.80 16.37
C ASN A 536 -1.51 5.88 17.26
N ILE A 537 -1.97 4.65 17.46
CA ILE A 537 -1.19 3.59 18.11
C ILE A 537 -0.72 2.58 17.08
N THR A 538 0.56 2.22 17.11
CA THR A 538 1.16 1.37 16.06
C THR A 538 2.25 0.45 16.61
N ASN A 539 2.51 -0.64 15.90
CA ASN A 539 3.61 -1.54 16.14
C ASN A 539 4.60 -1.56 14.98
N ASP A 540 5.36 -0.48 14.79
CA ASP A 540 6.42 -0.41 13.76
C ASP A 540 7.59 -1.40 13.97
N GLY A 541 7.56 -2.27 15.00
CA GLY A 541 8.53 -3.35 15.18
C GLY A 541 8.61 -4.30 13.98
N TRP A 542 7.51 -4.42 13.23
CA TRP A 542 7.41 -5.14 11.95
C TRP A 542 8.45 -4.70 10.91
N PHE A 543 8.82 -3.42 10.91
CA PHE A 543 9.69 -2.86 9.88
C PHE A 543 11.17 -3.08 10.17
N GLY A 544 11.52 -3.49 11.39
CA GLY A 544 12.91 -3.63 11.83
C GLY A 544 13.66 -2.28 11.82
N ARG A 545 15.00 -2.34 11.86
CA ARG A 545 15.85 -1.16 11.67
C ARG A 545 15.93 -0.82 10.19
N SER A 546 14.94 -0.11 9.67
CA SER A 546 14.82 0.27 8.27
C SER A 546 14.30 1.70 8.10
N THR A 547 14.11 2.13 6.85
CA THR A 547 13.53 3.45 6.52
C THR A 547 12.02 3.52 6.76
N ALA A 548 11.32 2.39 6.87
CA ALA A 548 9.85 2.37 6.90
C ALA A 548 9.22 3.16 8.06
N PRO A 549 9.69 3.07 9.33
CA PRO A 549 9.13 3.87 10.43
C PRO A 549 9.19 5.37 10.17
N PHE A 550 10.26 5.85 9.51
CA PHE A 550 10.43 7.25 9.15
C PHE A 550 9.52 7.64 7.98
N GLN A 551 9.35 6.76 6.99
CA GLN A 551 8.39 6.95 5.90
C GLN A 551 6.95 7.00 6.45
N HIS A 552 6.60 6.08 7.36
CA HIS A 552 5.29 6.02 8.01
C HIS A 552 5.01 7.33 8.77
N LEU A 553 5.93 7.78 9.63
CA LEU A 553 5.82 9.06 10.33
C LEU A 553 5.65 10.25 9.37
N ASN A 554 6.42 10.25 8.27
CA ASN A 554 6.35 11.30 7.26
C ASN A 554 4.97 11.38 6.60
N ILE A 555 4.35 10.25 6.28
CA ILE A 555 2.98 10.24 5.73
C ILE A 555 1.99 10.82 6.75
N VAL A 556 2.07 10.41 8.01
CA VAL A 556 1.21 10.95 9.08
C VAL A 556 1.38 12.46 9.22
N ARG A 557 2.62 12.99 9.13
CA ARG A 557 2.86 14.45 9.11
C ARG A 557 2.18 15.14 7.94
N HIS A 558 2.27 14.57 6.73
CA HIS A 558 1.59 15.17 5.57
C HIS A 558 0.08 15.22 5.78
N LEU A 559 -0.52 14.18 6.33
CA LEU A 559 -1.95 14.14 6.59
C LEU A 559 -2.35 15.13 7.69
N ALA A 560 -1.52 15.31 8.72
CA ALA A 560 -1.70 16.34 9.74
C ALA A 560 -1.79 17.75 9.13
N VAL A 561 -0.90 18.08 8.18
CA VAL A 561 -0.93 19.37 7.46
C VAL A 561 -2.09 19.45 6.46
N THR A 562 -2.31 18.38 5.69
CA THR A 562 -3.34 18.29 4.65
C THR A 562 -4.71 18.56 5.24
N TYR A 563 -5.01 18.01 6.41
CA TYR A 563 -6.31 18.14 7.05
C TYR A 563 -6.33 19.12 8.21
N GLY A 564 -5.20 19.75 8.57
CA GLY A 564 -5.08 20.59 9.77
C GLY A 564 -5.49 19.82 11.02
N TYR A 565 -4.99 18.59 11.17
CA TYR A 565 -5.43 17.63 12.17
C TYR A 565 -4.26 17.22 13.07
N PRO A 566 -4.17 17.74 14.30
CA PRO A 566 -3.11 17.39 15.24
C PRO A 566 -3.07 15.88 15.52
N VAL A 567 -1.88 15.35 15.76
CA VAL A 567 -1.64 13.90 15.93
C VAL A 567 -0.77 13.62 17.16
N ALA A 568 -1.23 12.70 18.01
CA ALA A 568 -0.40 12.00 18.98
C ALA A 568 -0.14 10.59 18.46
N ARG A 569 1.10 10.29 18.06
CA ARG A 569 1.49 9.00 17.50
C ARG A 569 2.40 8.25 18.45
N LEU A 570 1.94 7.09 18.91
CA LEU A 570 2.68 6.15 19.75
C LEU A 570 3.02 4.88 18.96
N ALA A 571 4.31 4.61 18.80
CA ALA A 571 4.81 3.35 18.27
C ALA A 571 5.38 2.47 19.41
N ASN A 572 5.17 1.15 19.36
CA ASN A 572 5.80 0.22 20.30
C ASN A 572 7.34 0.27 20.23
N SER A 573 7.89 0.11 19.02
CA SER A 573 9.35 0.07 18.75
C SER A 573 9.77 0.99 17.59
N GLY A 574 8.85 1.84 17.11
CA GLY A 574 9.08 2.82 16.04
C GLY A 574 9.37 4.22 16.57
N VAL A 575 9.09 5.22 15.74
CA VAL A 575 9.18 6.62 16.14
C VAL A 575 7.83 7.06 16.71
N SER A 576 7.82 7.39 18.00
CA SER A 576 6.71 8.10 18.64
C SER A 576 6.95 9.59 18.55
N ALA A 577 5.91 10.35 18.25
CA ALA A 577 5.99 11.79 18.04
C ALA A 577 4.63 12.44 18.27
N PHE A 578 4.66 13.71 18.68
CA PHE A 578 3.53 14.59 18.53
C PHE A 578 3.71 15.45 17.27
N ILE A 579 2.60 15.75 16.61
CA ILE A 579 2.55 16.54 15.38
C ILE A 579 1.40 17.53 15.50
N ASP A 580 1.66 18.82 15.32
CA ASP A 580 0.58 19.82 15.30
C ASP A 580 -0.08 19.95 13.91
N GLN A 581 -1.12 20.78 13.81
CA GLN A 581 -1.88 21.02 12.57
C GLN A 581 -1.10 21.75 11.45
N TYR A 582 0.12 22.20 11.72
CA TYR A 582 1.05 22.78 10.72
C TYR A 582 2.20 21.84 10.39
N GLY A 583 2.32 20.72 11.11
CA GLY A 583 3.33 19.69 10.87
C GLY A 583 4.60 19.90 11.70
N HIS A 584 4.59 20.67 12.79
CA HIS A 584 5.74 20.72 13.70
C HIS A 584 5.88 19.38 14.44
N TYR A 585 7.09 18.82 14.44
CA TYR A 585 7.44 17.68 15.28
C TYR A 585 7.92 18.17 16.64
N ASP A 586 7.62 17.41 17.69
CA ASP A 586 8.32 17.58 18.96
C ASP A 586 8.30 16.26 19.77
N GLN A 587 9.35 16.02 20.56
CA GLN A 587 9.64 14.80 21.33
C GLN A 587 9.72 13.51 20.49
N ASN A 588 10.38 13.55 19.33
CA ASN A 588 10.62 12.36 18.52
C ASN A 588 11.51 11.34 19.26
N THR A 589 10.99 10.14 19.51
CA THR A 589 11.80 9.03 20.06
C THR A 589 12.65 8.38 18.97
N ASN A 590 13.72 7.71 19.36
CA ASN A 590 14.41 6.81 18.44
C ASN A 590 13.62 5.49 18.32
N ILE A 591 13.85 4.80 17.19
CA ILE A 591 13.37 3.43 17.03
C ILE A 591 14.06 2.50 18.05
N PHE A 592 13.31 1.51 18.55
CA PHE A 592 13.77 0.55 19.56
C PHE A 592 14.30 1.19 20.87
N GLU A 593 13.78 2.36 21.25
CA GLU A 593 14.05 3.04 22.52
C GLU A 593 12.91 2.80 23.51
N THR A 594 13.21 2.51 24.78
CA THR A 594 12.19 2.50 25.85
C THR A 594 12.04 3.89 26.42
N ARG A 595 10.86 4.50 26.32
CA ARG A 595 10.63 5.88 26.77
C ARG A 595 9.17 6.17 27.10
N VAL A 596 8.94 7.13 27.99
CA VAL A 596 7.63 7.81 28.16
C VAL A 596 7.80 9.27 27.79
N ILE A 597 6.92 9.77 26.94
CA ILE A 597 6.89 11.18 26.50
C ILE A 597 5.51 11.77 26.77
N GLN A 598 5.44 13.07 27.07
CA GLN A 598 4.19 13.75 27.44
C GLN A 598 4.14 15.15 26.84
N ARG A 599 2.97 15.52 26.34
CA ARG A 599 2.68 16.88 25.87
C ARG A 599 1.19 17.24 26.00
N LYS A 600 0.90 18.50 26.31
CA LYS A 600 -0.42 19.09 26.05
C LYS A 600 -0.62 19.31 24.55
N MET A 601 -1.69 18.75 24.01
CA MET A 601 -1.95 18.78 22.57
C MET A 601 -3.00 19.84 22.23
N PRO A 602 -2.74 20.73 21.26
CA PRO A 602 -3.78 21.59 20.74
C PRO A 602 -4.82 20.72 20.04
N LEU A 603 -6.09 21.08 20.20
CA LEU A 603 -7.16 20.51 19.40
C LEU A 603 -7.23 21.23 18.04
N LYS A 604 -7.73 20.53 17.03
CA LYS A 604 -7.99 21.09 15.70
C LYS A 604 -8.76 22.40 15.79
N THR A 605 -8.17 23.43 15.19
CA THR A 605 -8.77 24.75 14.93
C THR A 605 -8.62 25.18 13.47
N ARG A 606 -7.63 24.64 12.76
CA ARG A 606 -7.35 24.94 11.35
C ARG A 606 -8.29 24.15 10.42
N SER A 607 -9.24 24.82 9.79
CA SER A 607 -9.95 24.27 8.62
C SER A 607 -9.09 24.46 7.37
N THR A 608 -8.93 23.39 6.59
CA THR A 608 -8.18 23.46 5.32
C THR A 608 -9.14 23.36 4.14
N PHE A 609 -8.76 23.96 3.02
CA PHE A 609 -9.56 23.83 1.79
C PHE A 609 -9.64 22.37 1.34
N TYR A 610 -8.53 21.62 1.45
CA TYR A 610 -8.49 20.21 1.07
C TYR A 610 -9.38 19.32 1.95
N THR A 611 -9.59 19.65 3.23
CA THR A 611 -10.57 18.94 4.07
C THR A 611 -11.97 18.96 3.44
N SER A 612 -12.36 20.07 2.82
CA SER A 612 -13.69 20.25 2.22
C SER A 612 -13.81 19.66 0.81
N VAL A 613 -12.76 19.74 -0.01
CA VAL A 613 -12.83 19.30 -1.42
C VAL A 613 -12.14 17.97 -1.71
N GLY A 614 -11.36 17.44 -0.77
CA GLY A 614 -10.45 16.30 -0.99
C GLY A 614 -11.16 15.06 -1.53
N GLU A 615 -12.33 14.71 -0.99
CA GLU A 615 -13.12 13.58 -1.49
C GLU A 615 -13.53 13.76 -2.96
N PHE A 616 -13.94 14.97 -3.35
CA PHE A 616 -14.29 15.28 -4.72
C PHE A 616 -13.06 15.21 -5.64
N VAL A 617 -11.92 15.76 -5.21
CA VAL A 617 -10.66 15.73 -5.96
C VAL A 617 -10.21 14.28 -6.21
N GLU A 618 -10.25 13.45 -5.17
CA GLU A 618 -9.87 12.05 -5.24
C GLU A 618 -10.78 11.25 -6.19
N LYS A 619 -12.10 11.41 -6.09
CA LYS A 619 -13.06 10.81 -7.03
C LYS A 619 -12.86 11.31 -8.46
N ALA A 620 -12.62 12.61 -8.64
CA ALA A 620 -12.37 13.21 -9.95
C ALA A 620 -11.10 12.64 -10.59
N LEU A 621 -10.03 12.41 -9.82
CA LEU A 621 -8.79 11.79 -10.31
C LEU A 621 -9.01 10.32 -10.73
N LEU A 622 -9.81 9.55 -10.00
CA LEU A 622 -10.18 8.18 -10.39
C LEU A 622 -10.96 8.15 -11.71
N TRP A 623 -11.97 9.01 -11.85
CA TRP A 623 -12.72 9.14 -13.10
C TRP A 623 -11.84 9.61 -14.25
N PHE A 624 -11.00 10.61 -14.01
CA PHE A 624 -10.06 11.12 -14.99
C PHE A 624 -9.10 10.03 -15.46
N PHE A 625 -8.55 9.23 -14.55
CA PHE A 625 -7.72 8.07 -14.86
C PHE A 625 -8.43 7.09 -15.81
N ALA A 626 -9.66 6.69 -15.48
CA ALA A 626 -10.44 5.76 -16.31
C ALA A 626 -10.76 6.35 -17.69
N ILE A 627 -11.23 7.60 -17.75
CA ILE A 627 -11.56 8.30 -18.99
C ILE A 627 -10.32 8.45 -19.88
N TYR A 628 -9.18 8.82 -19.30
CA TYR A 628 -7.92 8.96 -20.03
C TYR A 628 -7.49 7.64 -20.68
N LEU A 629 -7.60 6.50 -19.98
CA LEU A 629 -7.30 5.18 -20.54
C LEU A 629 -8.26 4.79 -21.67
N VAL A 630 -9.57 5.00 -21.47
CA VAL A 630 -10.59 4.69 -22.49
C VAL A 630 -10.36 5.54 -23.74
N ALA A 631 -10.14 6.85 -23.58
CA ALA A 631 -9.84 7.76 -24.68
C ALA A 631 -8.56 7.32 -25.41
N LEU A 632 -7.49 7.01 -24.68
CA LEU A 632 -6.23 6.56 -25.25
C LEU A 632 -6.40 5.26 -26.05
N PHE A 633 -7.15 4.29 -25.51
CA PHE A 633 -7.44 3.04 -26.19
C PHE A 633 -8.26 3.27 -27.46
N ALA A 634 -9.36 4.03 -27.38
CA ALA A 634 -10.23 4.33 -28.51
C ALA A 634 -9.46 5.04 -29.64
N LEU A 635 -8.70 6.09 -29.32
CA LEU A 635 -7.89 6.83 -30.28
C LEU A 635 -6.82 5.94 -30.94
N SER A 636 -6.20 5.05 -30.16
CA SER A 636 -5.20 4.10 -30.70
C SER A 636 -5.81 3.07 -31.65
N ARG A 637 -7.08 2.68 -31.45
CA ARG A 637 -7.82 1.74 -32.32
C ARG A 637 -8.28 2.40 -33.61
N ILE A 638 -8.80 3.62 -33.51
CA ILE A 638 -9.19 4.44 -34.65
C ILE A 638 -7.98 4.61 -35.60
N GLN A 639 -6.83 5.01 -35.08
CA GLN A 639 -5.62 5.17 -35.90
C GLN A 639 -5.14 3.87 -36.57
N LYS A 640 -5.42 2.69 -36.01
CA LYS A 640 -5.11 1.39 -36.63
C LYS A 640 -6.10 0.99 -37.72
N LYS A 641 -7.35 1.48 -37.70
CA LYS A 641 -8.34 1.22 -38.76
C LYS A 641 -8.09 2.07 -40.01
N PHE A 642 -7.47 3.24 -39.84
CA PHE A 642 -7.11 4.16 -40.93
C PHE A 642 -5.67 3.97 -41.46
N LYS A 643 -4.98 2.92 -41.03
CA LYS A 643 -3.69 2.46 -41.56
C LYS A 643 -3.91 1.09 -42.18
#